data_AF-A0A6S7JL52-F1
#
_entry.id   AF-A0A6S7JL52-F1
#
_cell.length_a   1.000
_cell.length_b   1.000
_cell.length_c   1.000
_cell.angle_alpha   90.00
_cell.angle_beta   90.00
_cell.angle_gamma   90.00
#
_symmetry.space_group_name_H-M   'P 1'
#
loop_
_entity.id
_entity.type
_entity.pdbx_description
1 polymer ?
#
loop_
_entity_poly.entity_id
_entity_poly.type
_entity_poly.pdbx_seq_one_letter_code
_entity_poly.pdbx_strand_id
1 'polypeptide(L)'
;MCDTARSCSIVEDNGLGVAFTVAHELGHVFNIGHDALAKNCLGEKNGLHVMAPAVNLQAMPWSWSSCSRQEITEFLELGHDRCLMDKPQYQFKKSDKLPGEVYSPTKQCKITYGKDSSLCRFKTTSCRRLWCAVQFSNGREGCRTHGMPWAEGSTCGKDKWCVRGSCVAKQVKVKVDGVWSPWSEFGACSRTCGGGVTFSSRWCSNPSPSNGGKFCLGAKKRFKSCHTQECPKGSASFRAVQCAAYNNRKGPKGSKWVPRYLKGRHRCQLLCERVGGGGFITAKVIDGTKCGKNTFDICVNGICRLAGCDNALNSRSKLDVCGVCGGRNDTCKRTHKSWHQHVEWGYNDVTTFLPGFSSIRIEQTSPESEAERTVQAKRHRRHRVGDNNYLVLRNERYGNILNTDFYISAHSTNIFHIAGLRITYSGSRSYPEYIEIEGKLTQKIRLQVLSVEKIEDPKITYSYLQHVVRPDTFVWDNRGSWSRCSEECQGWRKRKLVCKRERDGLVVSVEKCDQNNKSETIRENCNTLCLFKWMKTSKGACQPGCGPGTQKIYNRCVKHYITSGANLVQPNKDCKLVTKPPSEQSCEGTCDNVLWVYSRWSECSKSCNGGVQRRRVTCVEKNPDVRKELPASTCLRIQKRPAVRACNTLRCPTWRTGRWSR
;
A
#
# COMPACT_ATOMS: atom_id res chain seq x y z
N MET A 1 12.88 17.86 7.89
CA MET A 1 11.55 18.51 7.87
C MET A 1 11.08 18.83 9.27
N CYS A 2 10.66 17.88 10.10
CA CYS A 2 10.18 18.22 11.46
C CYS A 2 11.28 18.23 12.54
N ASP A 3 12.54 18.40 12.16
CA ASP A 3 13.69 18.40 13.09
C ASP A 3 14.05 19.83 13.46
N THR A 4 14.11 20.14 14.76
CA THR A 4 14.30 21.51 15.24
C THR A 4 15.68 22.08 14.91
N ALA A 5 16.70 21.24 14.68
CA ALA A 5 18.05 21.68 14.36
C ALA A 5 18.34 21.68 12.85
N ARG A 6 17.57 20.94 12.06
CA ARG A 6 17.85 20.69 10.63
C ARG A 6 16.73 21.11 9.68
N SER A 7 15.64 21.67 10.17
CA SER A 7 14.54 22.19 9.35
C SER A 7 14.85 23.58 8.79
N CYS A 8 15.99 23.73 8.14
CA CYS A 8 16.44 24.98 7.54
C CYS A 8 17.01 24.72 6.14
N SER A 9 16.95 25.75 5.31
CA SER A 9 17.55 25.79 3.98
C SER A 9 17.96 27.22 3.69
N ILE A 10 19.06 27.39 2.94
CA ILE A 10 19.55 28.66 2.45
C ILE A 10 19.42 28.63 0.94
N VAL A 11 18.77 29.63 0.37
CA VAL A 11 18.54 29.74 -1.08
C VAL A 11 18.99 31.11 -1.54
N GLU A 12 19.83 31.13 -2.58
CA GLU A 12 20.27 32.37 -3.25
C GLU A 12 19.16 32.91 -4.17
N ASP A 13 18.84 34.20 -4.05
CA ASP A 13 17.86 34.85 -4.93
C ASP A 13 18.47 35.15 -6.30
N ASN A 14 17.84 34.59 -7.33
CA ASN A 14 18.18 34.83 -8.74
C ASN A 14 16.95 35.23 -9.57
N GLY A 15 15.97 35.89 -8.92
CA GLY A 15 14.70 36.28 -9.50
C GLY A 15 13.67 35.15 -9.46
N LEU A 16 12.69 35.15 -10.37
CA LEU A 16 11.60 34.16 -10.30
C LEU A 16 12.05 32.70 -10.48
N GLY A 17 13.24 32.47 -11.05
CA GLY A 17 13.85 31.16 -11.17
C GLY A 17 14.14 30.50 -9.81
N VAL A 18 14.26 31.31 -8.74
CA VAL A 18 14.56 30.85 -7.39
C VAL A 18 13.54 29.82 -6.88
N ALA A 19 12.31 29.87 -7.38
CA ALA A 19 11.26 28.92 -7.02
C ALA A 19 11.66 27.46 -7.28
N PHE A 20 12.47 27.19 -8.32
CA PHE A 20 12.95 25.85 -8.61
C PHE A 20 14.05 25.41 -7.64
N THR A 21 14.94 26.33 -7.25
CA THR A 21 15.94 26.09 -6.20
C THR A 21 15.28 25.86 -4.85
N VAL A 22 14.28 26.67 -4.47
CA VAL A 22 13.47 26.45 -3.26
C VAL A 22 12.82 25.07 -3.27
N ALA A 23 12.26 24.63 -4.41
CA ALA A 23 11.68 23.30 -4.51
C ALA A 23 12.73 22.19 -4.33
N HIS A 24 13.91 22.33 -4.94
CA HIS A 24 15.04 21.41 -4.79
C HIS A 24 15.47 21.28 -3.33
N GLU A 25 15.75 22.40 -2.67
CA GLU A 25 16.19 22.41 -1.28
C GLU A 25 15.11 21.89 -0.32
N LEU A 26 13.84 22.20 -0.60
CA LEU A 26 12.73 21.62 0.15
C LEU A 26 12.72 20.09 0.03
N GLY A 27 13.09 19.54 -1.12
CA GLY A 27 13.32 18.12 -1.32
C GLY A 27 14.36 17.55 -0.35
N HIS A 28 15.50 18.23 -0.19
CA HIS A 28 16.52 17.84 0.80
C HIS A 28 16.02 17.94 2.24
N VAL A 29 15.20 18.95 2.57
CA VAL A 29 14.56 19.03 3.88
C VAL A 29 13.64 17.82 4.13
N PHE A 30 13.05 17.24 3.09
CA PHE A 30 12.32 15.97 3.12
C PHE A 30 13.22 14.72 3.05
N ASN A 31 14.54 14.87 3.17
CA ASN A 31 15.54 13.81 3.09
C ASN A 31 15.51 13.07 1.74
N ILE A 32 15.23 13.80 0.66
CA ILE A 32 15.33 13.29 -0.71
C ILE A 32 16.77 13.48 -1.21
N GLY A 33 17.37 12.43 -1.73
CA GLY A 33 18.70 12.46 -2.34
C GLY A 33 18.68 12.93 -3.80
N HIS A 34 19.87 13.19 -4.36
CA HIS A 34 19.99 13.48 -5.78
C HIS A 34 19.67 12.26 -6.66
N ASP A 35 18.97 12.48 -7.76
CA ASP A 35 18.50 11.41 -8.67
C ASP A 35 19.66 10.56 -9.24
N ALA A 36 20.82 11.16 -9.48
CA ALA A 36 22.00 10.49 -10.04
C ALA A 36 22.76 9.57 -9.05
N LEU A 37 22.53 9.73 -7.74
CA LEU A 37 23.28 9.03 -6.69
C LEU A 37 22.48 7.91 -6.02
N ALA A 38 21.16 7.84 -6.27
CA ALA A 38 20.31 6.81 -5.71
C ALA A 38 20.50 5.48 -6.47
N LYS A 39 20.92 4.42 -5.75
CA LYS A 39 21.24 3.07 -6.30
C LYS A 39 20.16 2.46 -7.20
N ASN A 40 18.90 2.87 -7.05
CA ASN A 40 17.76 2.34 -7.79
C ASN A 40 17.30 3.24 -8.96
N CYS A 41 18.01 4.33 -9.23
CA CYS A 41 17.58 5.40 -10.15
C CYS A 41 18.46 5.52 -11.40
N LEU A 42 19.44 4.63 -11.56
CA LEU A 42 20.42 4.59 -12.66
C LEU A 42 19.83 4.25 -14.04
N GLY A 43 18.51 4.35 -14.22
CA GLY A 43 17.78 3.91 -15.41
C GLY A 43 16.82 4.92 -16.05
N GLU A 44 16.56 6.10 -15.46
CA GLU A 44 15.73 7.15 -16.09
C GLU A 44 16.54 7.88 -17.18
N LYS A 45 16.58 7.27 -18.37
CA LYS A 45 17.46 7.69 -19.48
C LYS A 45 17.16 9.03 -20.14
N ASN A 46 16.21 9.88 -19.72
CA ASN A 46 15.81 11.05 -20.53
C ASN A 46 15.23 12.29 -19.81
N GLY A 47 15.64 12.60 -18.57
CA GLY A 47 15.23 13.87 -17.97
C GLY A 47 15.99 14.24 -16.70
N LEU A 48 16.43 15.50 -16.62
CA LEU A 48 16.92 16.08 -15.38
C LEU A 48 15.73 16.68 -14.64
N HIS A 49 15.36 16.06 -13.52
CA HIS A 49 14.23 16.44 -12.68
C HIS A 49 14.65 17.46 -11.61
N VAL A 50 13.71 17.85 -10.74
CA VAL A 50 13.98 18.83 -9.66
C VAL A 50 15.18 18.44 -8.80
N MET A 51 15.38 17.15 -8.48
CA MET A 51 16.49 16.66 -7.65
C MET A 51 17.76 16.29 -8.43
N ALA A 52 17.93 16.83 -9.63
CA ALA A 52 19.19 16.74 -10.36
C ALA A 52 20.30 17.50 -9.60
N PRO A 53 21.52 16.95 -9.50
CA PRO A 53 22.63 17.58 -8.78
C PRO A 53 23.14 18.87 -9.44
N ALA A 54 22.78 19.12 -10.70
CA ALA A 54 23.06 20.35 -11.41
C ALA A 54 21.90 20.72 -12.32
N VAL A 55 21.49 22.00 -12.27
CA VAL A 55 20.52 22.57 -13.20
C VAL A 55 21.23 22.87 -14.51
N ASN A 56 21.07 22.00 -15.51
CA ASN A 56 21.63 22.25 -16.85
C ASN A 56 20.54 22.68 -17.85
N LEU A 57 20.96 23.01 -19.07
CA LEU A 57 20.09 23.48 -20.16
C LEU A 57 19.02 22.48 -20.64
N GLN A 58 19.08 21.22 -20.21
CA GLN A 58 18.15 20.14 -20.50
C GLN A 58 17.25 19.78 -19.30
N ALA A 59 17.39 20.49 -18.17
CA ALA A 59 16.55 20.29 -17.01
C ALA A 59 15.07 20.56 -17.28
N MET A 60 14.22 19.68 -16.75
CA MET A 60 12.76 19.77 -16.71
C MET A 60 12.35 20.12 -15.27
N PRO A 61 12.50 21.39 -14.85
CA PRO A 61 12.35 21.79 -13.45
C PRO A 61 10.88 21.73 -12.95
N TRP A 62 9.95 21.31 -13.80
CA TRP A 62 8.51 21.17 -13.54
C TRP A 62 8.10 19.77 -13.06
N SER A 63 9.05 18.84 -12.94
CA SER A 63 8.73 17.44 -12.62
C SER A 63 9.74 16.81 -11.67
N TRP A 64 9.20 16.05 -10.72
CA TRP A 64 9.96 15.18 -9.83
C TRP A 64 10.14 13.80 -10.47
N SER A 65 11.30 13.18 -10.26
CA SER A 65 11.58 11.82 -10.75
C SER A 65 10.67 10.79 -10.07
N SER A 66 10.62 9.57 -10.62
CA SER A 66 9.96 8.45 -9.94
C SER A 66 10.62 8.14 -8.59
N CYS A 67 11.92 8.38 -8.47
CA CYS A 67 12.72 8.18 -7.27
C CYS A 67 12.43 9.20 -6.17
N SER A 68 12.47 10.50 -6.47
CA SER A 68 12.12 11.54 -5.50
C SER A 68 10.72 11.31 -4.94
N ARG A 69 9.78 10.86 -5.80
CA ARG A 69 8.41 10.49 -5.39
C ARG A 69 8.40 9.30 -4.44
N GLN A 70 9.25 8.30 -4.65
CA GLN A 70 9.35 7.14 -3.76
C GLN A 70 9.95 7.53 -2.41
N GLU A 71 11.04 8.30 -2.39
CA GLU A 71 11.73 8.72 -1.16
C GLU A 71 10.85 9.61 -0.29
N ILE A 72 10.19 10.63 -0.87
CA ILE A 72 9.26 11.47 -0.10
C ILE A 72 8.09 10.64 0.43
N THR A 73 7.58 9.67 -0.36
CA THR A 73 6.51 8.78 0.12
C THR A 73 6.98 7.96 1.32
N GLU A 74 8.19 7.40 1.28
CA GLU A 74 8.73 6.64 2.40
C GLU A 74 8.96 7.54 3.63
N PHE A 75 9.48 8.74 3.45
CA PHE A 75 9.66 9.73 4.52
C PHE A 75 8.34 10.04 5.24
N LEU A 76 7.27 10.33 4.49
CA LEU A 76 5.94 10.58 5.04
C LEU A 76 5.35 9.31 5.68
N GLU A 77 5.49 8.15 5.05
CA GLU A 77 4.99 6.87 5.59
C GLU A 77 5.70 6.44 6.89
N LEU A 78 6.94 6.87 7.10
CA LEU A 78 7.72 6.66 8.33
C LEU A 78 7.27 7.58 9.49
N GLY A 79 6.38 8.55 9.23
CA GLY A 79 5.89 9.49 10.23
C GLY A 79 6.91 10.55 10.61
N HIS A 80 7.82 10.90 9.70
CA HIS A 80 8.78 12.00 9.89
C HIS A 80 8.17 13.39 9.61
N ASP A 81 6.89 13.42 9.27
CA ASP A 81 6.08 14.56 8.84
C ASP A 81 5.10 15.07 9.90
N ARG A 82 5.23 14.65 11.17
CA ARG A 82 4.27 14.96 12.24
C ARG A 82 3.92 16.45 12.39
N CYS A 83 4.87 17.33 12.14
CA CYS A 83 4.69 18.79 12.19
C CYS A 83 3.95 19.39 10.99
N LEU A 84 3.60 18.58 9.99
CA LEU A 84 2.85 18.99 8.80
C LEU A 84 1.38 18.54 8.86
N MET A 85 0.97 17.89 9.95
CA MET A 85 -0.33 17.23 10.07
C MET A 85 -1.41 18.14 10.67
N ASP A 86 -1.01 19.26 11.27
CA ASP A 86 -1.91 20.31 11.74
C ASP A 86 -2.29 21.27 10.60
N LYS A 87 -3.40 21.99 10.80
CA LYS A 87 -3.82 23.03 9.86
C LYS A 87 -3.02 24.30 10.16
N PRO A 88 -2.49 24.99 9.13
CA PRO A 88 -1.78 26.23 9.36
C PRO A 88 -2.72 27.27 9.99
N GLN A 89 -2.24 27.96 11.03
CA GLN A 89 -3.00 29.00 11.72
C GLN A 89 -3.26 30.22 10.82
N TYR A 90 -2.35 30.49 9.87
CA TYR A 90 -2.48 31.55 8.90
C TYR A 90 -2.78 30.98 7.50
N GLN A 91 -3.84 31.47 6.87
CA GLN A 91 -4.15 31.12 5.48
C GLN A 91 -3.53 32.15 4.54
N PHE A 92 -2.46 31.76 3.85
CA PHE A 92 -1.93 32.55 2.74
C PHE A 92 -3.00 32.74 1.66
N LYS A 93 -3.28 33.99 1.29
CA LYS A 93 -4.19 34.30 0.19
C LYS A 93 -3.52 33.90 -1.12
N LYS A 94 -3.91 32.73 -1.65
CA LYS A 94 -3.38 32.23 -2.92
C LYS A 94 -3.88 33.11 -4.06
N SER A 95 -2.97 33.58 -4.92
CA SER A 95 -3.34 34.30 -6.14
C SER A 95 -3.90 33.32 -7.17
N ASP A 96 -5.03 33.65 -7.78
CA ASP A 96 -5.60 32.90 -8.90
C ASP A 96 -4.88 33.20 -10.23
N LYS A 97 -4.09 34.29 -10.28
CA LYS A 97 -3.26 34.66 -11.44
C LYS A 97 -1.96 33.88 -11.44
N LEU A 98 -1.55 33.42 -12.62
CA LEU A 98 -0.24 32.82 -12.85
C LEU A 98 0.87 33.87 -12.70
N PRO A 99 2.10 33.47 -12.30
CA PRO A 99 3.19 34.42 -12.09
C PRO A 99 3.48 35.32 -13.30
N GLY A 100 3.43 34.78 -14.51
CA GLY A 100 3.67 35.52 -15.75
C GLY A 100 2.58 36.51 -16.14
N GLU A 101 1.39 36.44 -15.52
CA GLU A 101 0.33 37.45 -15.65
C GLU A 101 0.60 38.66 -14.73
N VAL A 102 1.33 38.47 -13.64
CA VAL A 102 1.72 39.51 -12.68
C VAL A 102 3.10 40.11 -13.03
N TYR A 103 4.00 39.27 -13.51
CA TYR A 103 5.36 39.61 -13.88
C TYR A 103 5.54 39.44 -15.39
N SER A 104 5.37 40.54 -16.14
CA SER A 104 5.66 40.56 -17.58
C SER A 104 7.11 40.15 -17.87
N PRO A 105 7.44 39.66 -19.08
CA PRO A 105 8.80 39.25 -19.41
C PRO A 105 9.85 40.34 -19.15
N THR A 106 9.52 41.60 -19.45
CA THR A 106 10.36 42.76 -19.13
C THR A 106 10.55 42.92 -17.62
N LYS A 107 9.49 42.75 -16.81
CA LYS A 107 9.58 42.83 -15.35
C LYS A 107 10.41 41.68 -14.77
N GLN A 108 10.35 40.49 -15.37
CA GLN A 108 11.21 39.36 -14.99
C GLN A 108 12.69 39.67 -15.25
N CYS A 109 13.01 40.29 -16.39
CA CYS A 109 14.37 40.76 -16.66
C CYS A 109 14.83 41.77 -15.61
N LYS A 110 13.99 42.76 -15.29
CA LYS A 110 14.32 43.79 -14.30
C LYS A 110 14.65 43.24 -12.92
N ILE A 111 13.96 42.19 -12.50
CA ILE A 111 14.21 41.51 -11.22
C ILE A 111 15.52 40.72 -11.28
N THR A 112 15.84 40.12 -12.43
CA THR A 112 17.01 39.24 -12.57
C THR A 112 18.32 40.00 -12.79
N TYR A 113 18.29 41.09 -13.57
CA TYR A 113 19.48 41.80 -14.03
C TYR A 113 19.50 43.30 -13.70
N GLY A 114 18.52 43.79 -12.96
CA GLY A 114 18.43 45.20 -12.56
C GLY A 114 17.51 46.04 -13.44
N LYS A 115 17.19 47.26 -12.98
CA LYS A 115 16.09 48.11 -13.48
C LYS A 115 16.18 48.48 -14.97
N ASP A 116 17.40 48.55 -15.49
CA ASP A 116 17.68 48.98 -16.88
C ASP A 116 17.59 47.82 -17.88
N SER A 117 17.38 46.59 -17.41
CA SER A 117 17.23 45.44 -18.27
C SER A 117 15.82 45.33 -18.87
N SER A 118 15.74 44.77 -20.07
CA SER A 118 14.47 44.56 -20.78
C SER A 118 14.46 43.24 -21.54
N LEU A 119 13.34 42.88 -22.17
CA LEU A 119 13.25 41.65 -22.96
C LEU A 119 14.10 41.77 -24.24
N CYS A 120 15.00 40.82 -24.47
CA CYS A 120 15.85 40.78 -25.66
C CYS A 120 15.02 40.61 -26.95
N ARG A 121 15.18 41.53 -27.91
CA ARG A 121 14.40 41.57 -29.17
C ARG A 121 14.73 40.46 -30.17
N PHE A 122 15.94 39.91 -30.15
CA PHE A 122 16.42 38.93 -31.15
C PHE A 122 16.12 37.46 -30.81
N LYS A 123 15.56 37.17 -29.62
CA LYS A 123 15.29 35.81 -29.11
C LYS A 123 13.90 35.68 -28.45
N THR A 124 12.89 36.36 -29.00
CA THR A 124 11.58 36.61 -28.35
C THR A 124 10.58 35.45 -28.37
N THR A 125 10.82 34.35 -29.09
CA THR A 125 9.78 33.34 -29.38
C THR A 125 9.90 32.00 -28.64
N SER A 126 10.80 31.87 -27.66
CA SER A 126 10.95 30.62 -26.92
C SER A 126 10.76 30.82 -25.41
N CYS A 127 9.56 30.50 -24.91
CA CYS A 127 9.22 30.41 -23.48
C CYS A 127 10.19 29.55 -22.66
N ARG A 128 11.04 28.77 -23.32
CA ARG A 128 12.03 27.89 -22.73
C ARG A 128 13.16 28.65 -22.02
N ARG A 129 13.52 29.87 -22.46
CA ARG A 129 14.62 30.65 -21.87
C ARG A 129 14.33 32.14 -21.91
N LEU A 130 14.43 32.79 -20.75
CA LEU A 130 14.33 34.24 -20.63
C LEU A 130 15.67 34.87 -21.01
N TRP A 131 15.66 35.64 -22.10
CA TRP A 131 16.81 36.41 -22.58
C TRP A 131 16.55 37.88 -22.33
N CYS A 132 17.46 38.53 -21.62
CA CYS A 132 17.33 39.91 -21.21
C CYS A 132 18.40 40.77 -21.87
N ALA A 133 18.00 41.90 -22.42
CA ALA A 133 18.93 42.93 -22.87
C ALA A 133 19.55 43.61 -21.65
N VAL A 134 20.88 43.68 -21.63
CA VAL A 134 21.69 44.32 -20.59
C VAL A 134 22.79 45.15 -21.25
N GLN A 135 23.20 46.24 -20.62
CA GLN A 135 24.38 47.01 -21.02
C GLN A 135 25.64 46.33 -20.46
N PHE A 136 26.59 46.03 -21.33
CA PHE A 136 27.90 45.53 -20.92
C PHE A 136 28.82 46.70 -20.57
N SER A 137 29.89 46.41 -19.80
CA SER A 137 30.87 47.40 -19.35
C SER A 137 31.54 48.21 -20.47
N ASN A 138 31.49 47.72 -21.71
CA ASN A 138 31.97 48.37 -22.93
C ASN A 138 30.93 49.27 -23.62
N GLY A 139 29.78 49.55 -22.97
CA GLY A 139 28.70 50.38 -23.51
C GLY A 139 27.84 49.71 -24.58
N ARG A 140 28.12 48.45 -24.96
CA ARG A 140 27.31 47.71 -25.94
C ARG A 140 26.11 47.04 -25.27
N GLU A 141 24.94 47.13 -25.90
CA GLU A 141 23.77 46.36 -25.51
C GLU A 141 23.89 44.93 -26.04
N GLY A 142 23.64 43.93 -25.21
CA GLY A 142 23.58 42.54 -25.65
C GLY A 142 22.66 41.70 -24.77
N CYS A 143 22.43 40.45 -25.18
CA CYS A 143 21.46 39.58 -24.51
C CYS A 143 22.13 38.57 -23.58
N ARG A 144 21.70 38.56 -22.31
CA ARG A 144 22.16 37.64 -21.26
C ARG A 144 21.02 36.74 -20.76
N THR A 145 21.34 35.52 -20.33
CA THR A 145 20.38 34.57 -19.75
C THR A 145 21.01 33.75 -18.62
N HIS A 146 20.21 33.40 -17.61
CA HIS A 146 20.56 32.42 -16.56
C HIS A 146 20.05 31.01 -16.92
N GLY A 147 19.51 30.80 -18.13
CA GLY A 147 18.98 29.51 -18.57
C GLY A 147 17.59 29.16 -18.03
N MET A 148 16.99 30.04 -17.23
CA MET A 148 15.65 29.86 -16.66
C MET A 148 14.54 30.17 -17.67
N PRO A 149 13.41 29.45 -17.61
CA PRO A 149 12.26 29.67 -18.49
C PRO A 149 11.49 30.93 -18.12
N TRP A 150 10.60 31.36 -19.02
CA TRP A 150 9.67 32.44 -18.74
C TRP A 150 8.66 31.95 -17.70
N ALA A 151 8.20 32.84 -16.83
CA ALA A 151 7.18 32.52 -15.86
C ALA A 151 5.89 32.00 -16.55
N GLU A 152 5.24 30.98 -15.96
CA GLU A 152 3.99 30.46 -16.52
C GLU A 152 2.93 31.56 -16.58
N GLY A 153 2.19 31.63 -17.69
CA GLY A 153 1.21 32.68 -17.95
C GLY A 153 1.75 33.92 -18.66
N SER A 154 3.08 34.04 -18.87
CA SER A 154 3.66 35.15 -19.62
C SER A 154 3.20 35.15 -21.08
N THR A 155 2.86 36.32 -21.61
CA THR A 155 2.43 36.48 -23.00
C THR A 155 3.60 36.21 -23.96
N CYS A 156 3.40 35.30 -24.91
CA CYS A 156 4.41 34.91 -25.91
C CYS A 156 3.92 35.09 -27.35
N GLY A 157 2.69 35.60 -27.53
CA GLY A 157 2.06 35.89 -28.81
C GLY A 157 0.60 36.29 -28.61
N LYS A 158 -0.09 36.65 -29.70
CA LYS A 158 -1.53 36.95 -29.68
C LYS A 158 -2.30 35.71 -29.19
N ASP A 159 -3.06 35.87 -28.11
CA ASP A 159 -3.83 34.80 -27.44
C ASP A 159 -3.03 33.56 -27.06
N LYS A 160 -1.72 33.73 -26.82
CA LYS A 160 -0.81 32.67 -26.38
C LYS A 160 -0.04 33.07 -25.12
N TRP A 161 0.24 32.07 -24.29
CA TRP A 161 1.03 32.23 -23.07
C TRP A 161 2.01 31.06 -22.85
N CYS A 162 3.02 31.30 -22.02
CA CYS A 162 4.03 30.30 -21.69
C CYS A 162 3.49 29.29 -20.67
N VAL A 163 3.59 27.99 -20.99
CA VAL A 163 3.29 26.87 -20.07
C VAL A 163 4.40 25.83 -20.23
N ARG A 164 5.07 25.46 -19.14
CA ARG A 164 6.22 24.51 -19.12
C ARG A 164 7.24 24.74 -20.24
N GLY A 165 7.62 26.00 -20.47
CA GLY A 165 8.61 26.38 -21.48
C GLY A 165 8.12 26.37 -22.94
N SER A 166 6.82 26.13 -23.18
CA SER A 166 6.21 26.15 -24.52
C SER A 166 5.21 27.30 -24.66
N CYS A 167 5.17 27.94 -25.84
CA CYS A 167 4.18 28.97 -26.16
C CYS A 167 2.89 28.31 -26.67
N VAL A 168 1.85 28.26 -25.84
CA VAL A 168 0.59 27.56 -26.14
C VAL A 168 -0.58 28.54 -26.19
N ALA A 169 -1.66 28.17 -26.88
CA ALA A 169 -2.91 28.93 -26.86
C ALA A 169 -3.43 29.09 -25.42
N LYS A 170 -3.99 30.25 -25.11
CA LYS A 170 -4.67 30.51 -23.83
C LYS A 170 -5.88 29.57 -23.72
N GLN A 171 -5.68 28.40 -23.12
CA GLN A 171 -6.74 27.46 -22.79
C GLN A 171 -6.91 27.43 -21.27
N VAL A 172 -8.15 27.62 -20.81
CA VAL A 172 -8.53 27.45 -19.42
C VAL A 172 -8.54 25.94 -19.14
N LYS A 173 -7.44 25.42 -18.60
CA LYS A 173 -7.40 24.02 -18.20
C LYS A 173 -8.14 23.87 -16.87
N VAL A 174 -9.24 23.12 -16.87
CA VAL A 174 -10.03 22.85 -15.67
C VAL A 174 -9.15 22.16 -14.63
N LYS A 175 -9.13 22.71 -13.42
CA LYS A 175 -8.46 22.11 -12.26
C LYS A 175 -9.09 20.76 -11.94
N VAL A 176 -8.27 19.70 -11.89
CA VAL A 176 -8.73 18.35 -11.53
C VAL A 176 -7.97 17.91 -10.28
N ASP A 177 -8.66 17.86 -9.15
CA ASP A 177 -8.12 17.29 -7.93
C ASP A 177 -7.93 15.77 -8.07
N GLY A 178 -6.86 15.25 -7.48
CA GLY A 178 -6.52 13.84 -7.56
C GLY A 178 -7.43 13.00 -6.67
N VAL A 179 -7.81 11.82 -7.16
CA VAL A 179 -8.59 10.84 -6.40
C VAL A 179 -7.87 9.49 -6.36
N TRP A 180 -7.93 8.85 -5.19
CA TRP A 180 -7.30 7.56 -4.95
C TRP A 180 -7.88 6.48 -5.86
N SER A 181 -7.01 5.65 -6.44
CA SER A 181 -7.40 4.39 -7.06
C SER A 181 -7.99 3.44 -6.00
N PRO A 182 -8.71 2.39 -6.43
CA PRO A 182 -8.99 1.25 -5.57
C PRO A 182 -7.69 0.67 -5.00
N TRP A 183 -7.83 0.05 -3.83
CA TRP A 183 -6.75 -0.71 -3.20
C TRP A 183 -6.41 -1.95 -4.03
N SER A 184 -5.13 -2.22 -4.22
CA SER A 184 -4.64 -3.47 -4.79
C SER A 184 -5.02 -4.65 -3.90
N GLU A 185 -4.95 -5.86 -4.45
CA GLU A 185 -4.98 -7.06 -3.61
C GLU A 185 -3.78 -7.09 -2.65
N PHE A 186 -3.93 -7.84 -1.55
CA PHE A 186 -2.85 -8.05 -0.60
C PHE A 186 -1.83 -9.02 -1.18
N GLY A 187 -0.55 -8.68 -1.06
CA GLY A 187 0.55 -9.53 -1.51
C GLY A 187 0.80 -10.74 -0.59
N ALA A 188 1.88 -11.46 -0.87
CA ALA A 188 2.35 -12.56 -0.03
C ALA A 188 2.62 -12.09 1.41
N CYS A 189 2.36 -12.97 2.36
CA CYS A 189 2.66 -12.70 3.76
C CYS A 189 4.17 -12.72 4.00
N SER A 190 4.69 -11.81 4.82
CA SER A 190 6.11 -11.77 5.17
C SER A 190 6.59 -12.97 6.00
N ARG A 191 5.68 -13.70 6.65
CA ARG A 191 5.98 -14.84 7.52
C ARG A 191 4.93 -15.93 7.36
N THR A 192 5.30 -17.15 7.73
CA THR A 192 4.42 -18.33 7.75
C THR A 192 3.90 -18.69 9.14
N CYS A 193 4.43 -18.06 10.19
CA CYS A 193 4.00 -18.18 11.60
C CYS A 193 4.46 -16.97 12.42
N GLY A 194 3.86 -16.79 13.60
CA GLY A 194 4.25 -15.87 14.65
C GLY A 194 3.95 -14.40 14.35
N GLY A 195 2.95 -14.13 13.50
CA GLY A 195 2.51 -12.78 13.13
C GLY A 195 3.33 -12.17 11.99
N GLY A 196 3.01 -12.55 10.76
CA GLY A 196 3.48 -11.87 9.55
C GLY A 196 2.61 -10.67 9.19
N VAL A 197 3.09 -9.90 8.21
CA VAL A 197 2.41 -8.71 7.70
C VAL A 197 2.37 -8.78 6.19
N THR A 198 1.22 -8.42 5.63
CA THR A 198 1.03 -8.17 4.20
C THR A 198 0.49 -6.75 4.01
N PHE A 199 0.71 -6.18 2.83
CA PHE A 199 0.25 -4.85 2.49
C PHE A 199 -0.52 -4.82 1.17
N SER A 200 -1.34 -3.78 1.05
CA SER A 200 -2.11 -3.42 -0.13
C SER A 200 -1.83 -1.94 -0.41
N SER A 201 -1.76 -1.56 -1.68
CA SER A 201 -1.35 -0.23 -2.12
C SER A 201 -2.38 0.40 -3.05
N ARG A 202 -2.39 1.72 -3.13
CA ARG A 202 -3.22 2.49 -4.07
C ARG A 202 -2.44 3.69 -4.61
N TRP A 203 -2.93 4.28 -5.68
CA TRP A 203 -2.25 5.38 -6.39
C TRP A 203 -3.21 6.54 -6.62
N CYS A 204 -2.74 7.77 -6.45
CA CYS A 204 -3.54 8.96 -6.74
C CYS A 204 -3.64 9.15 -8.26
N SER A 205 -4.57 8.43 -8.88
CA SER A 205 -4.59 8.22 -10.33
C SER A 205 -5.98 8.09 -10.94
N ASN A 206 -7.04 8.16 -10.14
CA ASN A 206 -8.41 7.92 -10.62
C ASN A 206 -9.37 9.08 -10.29
N PRO A 207 -9.17 10.30 -10.81
CA PRO A 207 -8.12 10.71 -11.77
C PRO A 207 -6.82 11.18 -11.10
N SER A 208 -5.75 11.29 -11.88
CA SER A 208 -4.50 11.94 -11.45
C SER A 208 -4.72 13.46 -11.31
N PRO A 209 -4.13 14.10 -10.29
CA PRO A 209 -4.24 15.55 -10.13
C PRO A 209 -3.62 16.28 -11.33
N SER A 210 -4.33 17.26 -11.87
CA SER A 210 -3.85 18.08 -12.99
C SER A 210 -4.31 19.53 -12.87
N ASN A 211 -3.59 20.42 -13.56
CA ASN A 211 -3.91 21.86 -13.65
C ASN A 211 -4.04 22.53 -12.27
N GLY A 212 -3.08 22.26 -11.37
CA GLY A 212 -3.08 22.81 -10.00
C GLY A 212 -4.03 22.10 -9.03
N GLY A 213 -4.58 20.95 -9.41
CA GLY A 213 -5.39 20.10 -8.54
C GLY A 213 -4.63 19.55 -7.34
N LYS A 214 -5.32 19.34 -6.22
CA LYS A 214 -4.77 18.82 -4.97
C LYS A 214 -4.36 17.36 -5.13
N PHE A 215 -3.22 16.97 -4.56
CA PHE A 215 -2.86 15.56 -4.42
C PHE A 215 -3.77 14.87 -3.39
N CYS A 216 -3.90 13.55 -3.52
CA CYS A 216 -4.75 12.76 -2.64
C CYS A 216 -4.21 12.74 -1.20
N LEU A 217 -5.07 13.04 -0.23
CA LEU A 217 -4.73 12.97 1.19
C LEU A 217 -4.98 11.57 1.77
N GLY A 218 -4.10 11.12 2.65
CA GLY A 218 -4.22 9.84 3.38
C GLY A 218 -3.20 8.78 2.95
N ALA A 219 -3.30 7.59 3.57
CA ALA A 219 -2.29 6.54 3.39
C ALA A 219 -2.32 5.91 1.98
N LYS A 220 -1.13 5.74 1.39
CA LYS A 220 -0.92 5.03 0.11
C LYS A 220 -0.85 3.51 0.29
N LYS A 221 -0.40 3.04 1.45
CA LYS A 221 -0.34 1.63 1.84
C LYS A 221 -1.22 1.36 3.06
N ARG A 222 -1.83 0.18 3.08
CA ARG A 222 -2.50 -0.38 4.25
C ARG A 222 -1.94 -1.75 4.56
N PHE A 223 -1.88 -2.10 5.84
CA PHE A 223 -1.24 -3.31 6.33
C PHE A 223 -2.24 -4.20 7.05
N LYS A 224 -2.05 -5.51 6.97
CA LYS A 224 -2.85 -6.51 7.66
C LYS A 224 -1.96 -7.64 8.17
N SER A 225 -2.31 -8.16 9.35
CA SER A 225 -1.68 -9.35 9.93
C SER A 225 -2.03 -10.59 9.12
N CYS A 226 -1.08 -11.52 9.03
CA CYS A 226 -1.25 -12.83 8.42
C CYS A 226 -0.41 -13.86 9.17
N HIS A 227 -0.82 -15.14 9.11
CA HIS A 227 -0.16 -16.24 9.82
C HIS A 227 0.17 -15.93 11.29
N THR A 228 -0.86 -15.58 12.06
CA THR A 228 -0.74 -15.14 13.45
C THR A 228 -0.46 -16.27 14.44
N GLN A 229 -0.63 -17.52 14.04
CA GLN A 229 -0.36 -18.70 14.86
C GLN A 229 1.10 -18.79 15.28
N GLU A 230 1.37 -19.17 16.52
CA GLU A 230 2.70 -19.34 17.08
C GLU A 230 3.61 -20.23 16.23
N CYS A 231 4.90 -19.87 16.17
CA CYS A 231 5.91 -20.71 15.53
C CYS A 231 6.23 -21.95 16.39
N PRO A 232 6.75 -23.04 15.78
CA PRO A 232 7.13 -24.24 16.50
C PRO A 232 8.04 -23.98 17.72
N LYS A 233 7.89 -24.75 18.80
CA LYS A 233 8.71 -24.59 20.01
C LYS A 233 10.20 -24.77 19.68
N GLY A 234 11.05 -23.90 20.24
CA GLY A 234 12.49 -23.89 19.97
C GLY A 234 12.90 -23.11 18.70
N SER A 235 11.95 -22.56 17.95
CA SER A 235 12.27 -21.70 16.79
C SER A 235 13.09 -20.48 17.22
N ALA A 236 14.13 -20.15 16.45
CA ALA A 236 14.83 -18.89 16.60
C ALA A 236 13.89 -17.70 16.31
N SER A 237 14.11 -16.56 16.96
CA SER A 237 13.31 -15.37 16.68
C SER A 237 13.53 -14.90 15.23
N PHE A 238 12.49 -14.34 14.61
CA PHE A 238 12.58 -13.91 13.21
C PHE A 238 13.69 -12.86 12.97
N ARG A 239 13.98 -12.03 13.99
CA ARG A 239 15.11 -11.10 13.96
C ARG A 239 16.47 -11.81 14.02
N ALA A 240 16.58 -12.89 14.79
CA ALA A 240 17.78 -13.72 14.82
C ALA A 240 18.02 -14.44 13.48
N VAL A 241 16.95 -14.93 12.85
CA VAL A 241 17.02 -15.53 11.50
C VAL A 241 17.55 -14.52 10.48
N GLN A 242 17.10 -13.26 10.53
CA GLN A 242 17.61 -12.19 9.65
C GLN A 242 19.10 -11.91 9.86
N CYS A 243 19.60 -11.89 11.09
CA CYS A 243 21.04 -11.74 11.33
C CYS A 243 21.84 -12.97 10.90
N ALA A 244 21.31 -14.17 11.15
CA ALA A 244 21.94 -15.42 10.76
C ALA A 244 22.12 -15.56 9.24
N ALA A 245 21.32 -14.86 8.43
CA ALA A 245 21.51 -14.79 6.98
C ALA A 245 22.85 -14.17 6.54
N TYR A 246 23.54 -13.46 7.43
CA TYR A 246 24.88 -12.91 7.18
C TYR A 246 26.02 -13.84 7.62
N ASN A 247 25.73 -14.92 8.34
CA ASN A 247 26.74 -15.89 8.77
C ASN A 247 27.51 -16.41 7.57
N ASN A 248 28.84 -16.42 7.67
CA ASN A 248 29.77 -16.86 6.61
C ASN A 248 29.66 -16.10 5.27
N ARG A 249 28.84 -15.05 5.17
CA ARG A 249 28.74 -14.17 3.99
C ARG A 249 29.42 -12.82 4.19
N LYS A 250 29.39 -12.31 5.43
CA LYS A 250 29.97 -11.02 5.81
C LYS A 250 30.92 -11.25 6.98
N GLY A 251 32.19 -10.89 6.81
CA GLY A 251 33.25 -11.05 7.82
C GLY A 251 34.08 -12.33 7.64
N PRO A 252 34.97 -12.64 8.59
CA PRO A 252 35.82 -13.83 8.58
C PRO A 252 35.00 -15.14 8.49
N LYS A 253 35.58 -16.19 7.90
CA LYS A 253 34.99 -17.53 7.89
C LYS A 253 34.72 -18.00 9.32
N GLY A 254 33.53 -18.55 9.57
CA GLY A 254 33.07 -18.95 10.91
C GLY A 254 32.38 -17.84 11.71
N SER A 255 32.22 -16.64 11.15
CA SER A 255 31.54 -15.53 11.82
C SER A 255 30.05 -15.82 12.05
N LYS A 256 29.61 -15.61 13.30
CA LYS A 256 28.22 -15.72 13.75
C LYS A 256 27.67 -14.34 14.11
N TRP A 257 26.51 -14.01 13.58
CA TRP A 257 25.84 -12.72 13.77
C TRP A 257 24.58 -12.88 14.61
N VAL A 258 24.44 -12.06 15.65
CA VAL A 258 23.30 -12.08 16.58
C VAL A 258 22.63 -10.71 16.68
N PRO A 259 21.31 -10.66 16.92
CA PRO A 259 20.58 -9.40 16.92
C PRO A 259 20.80 -8.61 18.22
N ARG A 260 21.04 -7.31 18.07
CA ARG A 260 21.03 -6.34 19.17
C ARG A 260 19.75 -5.51 19.12
N TYR A 261 19.04 -5.43 20.24
CA TYR A 261 17.75 -4.74 20.32
C TYR A 261 17.96 -3.28 20.70
N LEU A 262 17.60 -2.37 19.79
CA LEU A 262 17.63 -0.93 20.02
C LEU A 262 16.41 -0.47 20.81
N LYS A 263 16.53 0.67 21.50
CA LYS A 263 15.43 1.32 22.24
C LYS A 263 14.86 2.52 21.46
N GLY A 264 13.70 3.02 21.89
CA GLY A 264 13.07 4.22 21.31
C GLY A 264 12.55 4.05 19.88
N ARG A 265 12.79 5.05 19.02
CA ARG A 265 12.30 5.08 17.62
C ARG A 265 12.98 4.07 16.69
N HIS A 266 14.17 3.58 17.07
CA HIS A 266 14.99 2.69 16.24
C HIS A 266 14.71 1.20 16.48
N ARG A 267 13.63 0.85 17.21
CA ARG A 267 13.26 -0.55 17.53
C ARG A 267 13.05 -1.46 16.31
N CYS A 268 12.82 -0.89 15.13
CA CYS A 268 12.62 -1.62 13.88
C CYS A 268 13.78 -1.51 12.88
N GLN A 269 14.94 -1.06 13.37
CA GLN A 269 16.20 -1.21 12.66
C GLN A 269 16.82 -2.56 13.03
N LEU A 270 17.34 -3.27 12.02
CA LEU A 270 18.10 -4.48 12.20
C LEU A 270 19.54 -4.08 12.53
N LEU A 271 19.97 -4.32 13.76
CA LEU A 271 21.37 -4.22 14.17
C LEU A 271 21.87 -5.62 14.49
N CYS A 272 22.82 -6.11 13.72
CA CYS A 272 23.47 -7.41 13.95
C CYS A 272 24.91 -7.19 14.41
N GLU A 273 25.27 -7.84 15.52
CA GLU A 273 26.59 -7.78 16.12
C GLU A 273 27.28 -9.14 15.95
N ARG A 274 28.58 -9.12 15.62
CA ARG A 274 29.36 -10.35 15.48
C ARG A 274 29.73 -10.91 16.86
N VAL A 275 29.48 -12.20 17.07
CA VAL A 275 29.90 -12.92 18.28
C VAL A 275 31.43 -12.88 18.36
N GLY A 276 31.98 -12.43 19.50
CA GLY A 276 33.42 -12.20 19.70
C GLY A 276 33.91 -10.79 19.35
N GLY A 277 33.01 -9.87 18.95
CA GLY A 277 33.34 -8.46 18.71
C GLY A 277 33.90 -8.15 17.31
N GLY A 278 34.03 -6.86 17.01
CA GLY A 278 34.73 -6.36 15.81
C GLY A 278 33.90 -6.22 14.53
N GLY A 279 32.58 -5.97 14.62
CA GLY A 279 31.78 -5.59 13.44
C GLY A 279 30.27 -5.51 13.71
N PHE A 280 29.60 -4.56 13.03
CA PHE A 280 28.15 -4.38 13.06
C PHE A 280 27.56 -4.29 11.65
N ILE A 281 26.35 -4.82 11.47
CA ILE A 281 25.55 -4.68 10.24
C ILE A 281 24.26 -3.96 10.60
N THR A 282 23.94 -2.93 9.81
CA THR A 282 22.70 -2.16 9.93
C THR A 282 21.83 -2.35 8.69
N ALA A 283 20.54 -2.64 8.89
CA ALA A 283 19.54 -2.73 7.83
C ALA A 283 18.14 -2.40 8.38
N LYS A 284 17.11 -2.41 7.53
CA LYS A 284 15.70 -2.38 7.94
C LYS A 284 15.25 -3.81 8.24
N VAL A 285 14.51 -4.03 9.33
CA VAL A 285 13.93 -5.35 9.58
C VAL A 285 12.82 -5.65 8.58
N ILE A 286 12.61 -6.93 8.27
CA ILE A 286 11.47 -7.36 7.46
C ILE A 286 10.17 -7.14 8.25
N ASP A 287 9.12 -6.64 7.58
CA ASP A 287 7.80 -6.43 8.19
C ASP A 287 7.26 -7.72 8.83
N GLY A 288 6.62 -7.64 10.00
CA GLY A 288 6.25 -8.82 10.80
C GLY A 288 7.29 -9.24 11.83
N THR A 289 8.43 -8.55 11.93
CA THR A 289 9.42 -8.77 13.00
C THR A 289 8.96 -8.13 14.30
N LYS A 290 9.02 -8.86 15.43
CA LYS A 290 8.75 -8.28 16.76
C LYS A 290 9.73 -7.14 17.08
N CYS A 291 9.23 -6.04 17.64
CA CYS A 291 10.03 -4.86 17.92
C CYS A 291 11.11 -5.08 19.00
N GLY A 292 10.81 -5.92 19.99
CA GLY A 292 11.64 -6.23 21.14
C GLY A 292 11.65 -7.72 21.47
N LYS A 293 12.51 -8.13 22.40
CA LYS A 293 12.57 -9.52 22.89
C LYS A 293 11.32 -9.90 23.71
N ASN A 294 10.79 -8.96 24.49
CA ASN A 294 9.67 -9.16 25.41
C ASN A 294 8.45 -8.31 25.02
N THR A 295 8.24 -8.06 23.73
CA THR A 295 7.11 -7.26 23.24
C THR A 295 6.33 -8.03 22.19
N PHE A 296 5.02 -7.82 22.14
CA PHE A 296 4.21 -8.32 21.04
C PHE A 296 4.17 -7.37 19.84
N ASP A 297 4.45 -6.09 20.05
CA ASP A 297 4.56 -5.07 19.00
C ASP A 297 5.35 -5.57 17.78
N ILE A 298 4.85 -5.22 16.60
CA ILE A 298 5.35 -5.69 15.31
C ILE A 298 5.87 -4.51 14.49
N CYS A 299 7.03 -4.71 13.88
CA CYS A 299 7.61 -3.78 12.92
C CYS A 299 6.85 -3.82 11.59
N VAL A 300 6.38 -2.65 11.16
CA VAL A 300 5.66 -2.44 9.90
C VAL A 300 6.19 -1.18 9.25
N ASN A 301 6.76 -1.33 8.06
CA ASN A 301 7.41 -0.29 7.30
C ASN A 301 8.45 0.49 8.14
N GLY A 302 9.24 -0.19 8.96
CA GLY A 302 10.26 0.46 9.81
C GLY A 302 9.71 1.16 11.07
N ILE A 303 8.40 1.15 11.31
CA ILE A 303 7.78 1.68 12.52
C ILE A 303 7.34 0.52 13.42
N CYS A 304 7.58 0.66 14.72
CA CYS A 304 7.05 -0.28 15.70
C CYS A 304 5.57 0.01 15.97
N ARG A 305 4.68 -0.90 15.55
CA ARG A 305 3.23 -0.78 15.73
C ARG A 305 2.73 -1.73 16.83
N LEU A 306 1.71 -1.29 17.54
CA LEU A 306 1.06 -2.07 18.60
C LEU A 306 0.58 -3.42 18.04
N ALA A 307 0.80 -4.49 18.79
CA ALA A 307 0.21 -5.79 18.51
C ALA A 307 0.00 -6.56 19.82
N GLY A 308 -1.01 -7.44 19.82
CA GLY A 308 -1.40 -8.24 20.98
C GLY A 308 -0.64 -9.55 21.08
N CYS A 309 -0.85 -10.27 22.19
CA CYS A 309 -0.32 -11.63 22.39
C CYS A 309 -0.79 -12.67 21.35
N ASP A 310 -1.81 -12.32 20.56
CA ASP A 310 -2.34 -13.08 19.43
C ASP A 310 -1.54 -12.81 18.14
N ASN A 311 -0.41 -12.09 18.24
CA ASN A 311 0.44 -11.63 17.15
C ASN A 311 -0.31 -10.85 16.05
N ALA A 312 -1.45 -10.22 16.38
CA ALA A 312 -2.21 -9.40 15.45
C ALA A 312 -1.91 -7.90 15.63
N LEU A 313 -1.59 -7.22 14.52
CA LEU A 313 -1.47 -5.76 14.46
C LEU A 313 -2.71 -5.07 15.01
N ASN A 314 -2.48 -4.03 15.81
CA ASN A 314 -3.47 -3.22 16.52
C ASN A 314 -4.36 -4.01 17.50
N SER A 315 -4.05 -5.28 17.78
CA SER A 315 -4.72 -6.02 18.84
C SER A 315 -4.26 -5.52 20.21
N ARG A 316 -5.20 -5.48 21.16
CA ARG A 316 -4.96 -5.12 22.56
C ARG A 316 -4.95 -6.35 23.48
N SER A 317 -5.04 -7.55 22.91
CA SER A 317 -4.98 -8.81 23.64
C SER A 317 -3.68 -8.89 24.44
N LYS A 318 -3.78 -9.20 25.73
CA LYS A 318 -2.64 -9.40 26.63
C LYS A 318 -2.63 -10.83 27.14
N LEU A 319 -1.44 -11.29 27.54
CA LEU A 319 -1.35 -12.54 28.28
C LEU A 319 -2.05 -12.37 29.63
N ASP A 320 -2.78 -13.39 30.04
CA ASP A 320 -3.26 -13.54 31.40
C ASP A 320 -2.11 -13.98 32.34
N VAL A 321 -2.38 -14.11 33.64
CA VAL A 321 -1.38 -14.51 34.64
C VAL A 321 -0.82 -15.91 34.37
N CYS A 322 -1.57 -16.76 33.66
CA CYS A 322 -1.17 -18.10 33.27
C CYS A 322 -0.39 -18.15 31.95
N GLY A 323 -0.15 -17.01 31.30
CA GLY A 323 0.52 -16.94 30.02
C GLY A 323 -0.37 -17.34 28.84
N VAL A 324 -1.70 -17.33 29.00
CA VAL A 324 -2.68 -17.57 27.94
C VAL A 324 -3.14 -16.25 27.36
N CYS A 325 -3.09 -16.12 26.04
CA CYS A 325 -3.49 -14.90 25.37
C CYS A 325 -5.01 -14.67 25.47
N GLY A 326 -5.43 -13.55 26.05
CA GLY A 326 -6.84 -13.27 26.31
C GLY A 326 -7.49 -14.23 27.32
N GLY A 327 -6.67 -14.91 28.13
CA GLY A 327 -7.14 -15.86 29.14
C GLY A 327 -7.83 -15.20 30.33
N ARG A 328 -8.47 -16.02 31.16
CA ARG A 328 -9.26 -15.60 32.33
C ARG A 328 -8.62 -15.97 33.67
N ASN A 329 -7.32 -16.28 33.69
CA ASN A 329 -6.56 -16.72 34.87
C ASN A 329 -7.04 -18.05 35.49
N ASP A 330 -7.76 -18.89 34.74
CA ASP A 330 -8.37 -20.14 35.21
C ASP A 330 -7.64 -21.40 34.73
N THR A 331 -6.64 -21.24 33.86
CA THR A 331 -5.85 -22.35 33.29
C THR A 331 -4.67 -22.77 34.16
N CYS A 332 -4.39 -22.01 35.22
CA CYS A 332 -3.35 -22.29 36.19
C CYS A 332 -3.80 -21.87 37.59
N LYS A 333 -3.25 -22.52 38.62
CA LYS A 333 -3.44 -22.17 40.01
C LYS A 333 -2.14 -21.59 40.57
N ARG A 334 -2.21 -20.37 41.10
CA ARG A 334 -1.09 -19.78 41.85
C ARG A 334 -1.06 -20.38 43.25
N THR A 335 0.12 -20.85 43.65
CA THR A 335 0.35 -21.40 44.99
C THR A 335 1.47 -20.63 45.64
N HIS A 336 1.29 -20.28 46.91
CA HIS A 336 2.31 -19.72 47.79
C HIS A 336 2.51 -20.70 48.96
N LYS A 337 3.75 -21.00 49.30
CA LYS A 337 4.12 -21.85 50.42
C LYS A 337 5.27 -21.23 51.19
N SER A 338 5.32 -21.54 52.47
CA SER A 338 6.45 -21.25 53.35
C SER A 338 6.98 -22.57 53.90
N TRP A 339 8.28 -22.64 54.07
CA TRP A 339 9.00 -23.75 54.66
C TRP A 339 9.90 -23.19 55.75
N HIS A 340 9.77 -23.75 56.94
CA HIS A 340 10.54 -23.41 58.14
C HIS A 340 10.60 -24.69 58.98
N GLN A 341 11.66 -25.47 58.79
CA GLN A 341 11.89 -26.72 59.50
C GLN A 341 13.34 -26.77 59.97
N HIS A 342 13.59 -27.66 60.93
CA HIS A 342 14.94 -27.91 61.38
C HIS A 342 15.81 -28.45 60.25
N VAL A 343 16.98 -27.85 60.10
CA VAL A 343 17.99 -28.22 59.10
C VAL A 343 19.15 -28.93 59.77
N GLU A 344 19.80 -29.85 59.05
CA GLU A 344 21.07 -30.44 59.47
C GLU A 344 22.22 -29.81 58.70
N TRP A 345 23.46 -30.04 59.16
CA TRP A 345 24.63 -29.60 58.41
C TRP A 345 24.65 -30.25 57.02
N GLY A 346 24.81 -29.45 55.97
CA GLY A 346 24.82 -29.90 54.59
C GLY A 346 23.55 -29.54 53.82
N TYR A 347 23.16 -30.41 52.87
CA TYR A 347 22.05 -30.14 51.94
C TYR A 347 20.73 -30.69 52.47
N ASN A 348 19.76 -29.79 52.68
CA ASN A 348 18.44 -30.12 53.19
C ASN A 348 17.38 -29.97 52.07
N ASP A 349 16.50 -30.96 51.92
CA ASP A 349 15.45 -30.96 50.89
C ASP A 349 14.26 -30.07 51.28
N VAL A 350 13.95 -29.07 50.44
CA VAL A 350 12.83 -28.14 50.70
C VAL A 350 11.60 -28.55 49.92
N THR A 351 11.71 -28.66 48.59
CA THR A 351 10.60 -29.09 47.72
C THR A 351 11.09 -29.51 46.34
N THR A 352 10.22 -30.18 45.58
CA THR A 352 10.47 -30.50 44.17
C THR A 352 9.38 -29.88 43.28
N PHE A 353 9.79 -29.04 42.35
CA PHE A 353 8.90 -28.47 41.33
C PHE A 353 8.77 -29.44 40.16
N LEU A 354 7.53 -29.82 39.84
CA LEU A 354 7.23 -30.81 38.79
C LEU A 354 7.12 -30.16 37.40
N PRO A 355 7.23 -30.96 36.32
CA PRO A 355 6.93 -30.49 34.96
C PRO A 355 5.55 -29.83 34.91
N GLY A 356 5.48 -28.69 34.23
CA GLY A 356 4.27 -27.90 34.10
C GLY A 356 4.18 -26.69 35.03
N PHE A 357 5.06 -26.58 36.03
CA PHE A 357 5.14 -25.38 36.87
C PHE A 357 5.82 -24.23 36.12
N SER A 358 5.41 -22.99 36.38
CA SER A 358 6.01 -21.79 35.77
C SER A 358 6.01 -20.60 36.72
N SER A 359 6.78 -19.56 36.38
CA SER A 359 6.91 -18.31 37.16
C SER A 359 7.21 -18.62 38.63
N ILE A 360 8.27 -19.41 38.84
CA ILE A 360 8.66 -19.87 40.18
C ILE A 360 9.54 -18.80 40.79
N ARG A 361 9.16 -18.33 41.97
CA ARG A 361 9.95 -17.38 42.77
C ARG A 361 10.18 -17.97 44.13
N ILE A 362 11.45 -18.05 44.54
CA ILE A 362 11.91 -18.62 45.80
C ILE A 362 12.68 -17.53 46.52
N GLU A 363 12.37 -17.29 47.78
CA GLU A 363 13.04 -16.31 48.62
C GLU A 363 13.40 -16.97 49.94
N GLN A 364 14.64 -16.78 50.37
CA GLN A 364 15.13 -17.21 51.67
C GLN A 364 15.39 -15.96 52.52
N THR A 365 15.00 -16.07 53.78
CA THR A 365 15.19 -15.07 54.85
C THR A 365 15.62 -15.80 56.12
N SER A 366 16.66 -15.31 56.81
CA SER A 366 17.07 -15.81 58.12
C SER A 366 16.47 -14.96 59.26
N PRO A 367 16.07 -15.56 60.39
CA PRO A 367 15.50 -14.83 61.54
C PRO A 367 16.44 -13.79 62.17
N GLU A 368 17.76 -14.06 62.27
CA GLU A 368 18.73 -13.11 62.86
C GLU A 368 18.79 -11.77 62.10
N SER A 369 18.57 -11.80 60.78
CA SER A 369 18.56 -10.59 59.93
C SER A 369 17.34 -9.68 60.12
N GLU A 370 16.27 -10.19 60.75
CA GLU A 370 15.06 -9.44 61.06
C GLU A 370 15.12 -8.83 62.48
N ALA A 371 15.82 -9.49 63.42
CA ALA A 371 16.03 -9.02 64.80
C ALA A 371 17.04 -7.85 64.91
N GLU A 372 18.08 -7.81 64.07
CA GLU A 372 19.09 -6.72 64.09
C GLU A 372 18.64 -5.43 63.39
N ARG A 373 17.44 -5.40 62.79
CA ARG A 373 16.86 -4.18 62.18
C ARG A 373 16.53 -3.10 63.20
N THR A 374 16.40 -3.44 64.48
CA THR A 374 15.86 -2.53 65.48
C THR A 374 16.89 -1.62 66.15
N VAL A 375 18.21 -1.80 65.95
CA VAL A 375 19.19 -1.02 66.76
C VAL A 375 20.27 -0.24 66.00
N GLN A 376 20.81 -0.60 64.83
CA GLN A 376 22.04 0.14 64.40
C GLN A 376 22.46 0.19 62.91
N ALA A 377 21.55 0.25 61.94
CA ALA A 377 21.92 0.34 60.52
C ALA A 377 21.76 1.74 59.89
N LYS A 378 22.54 2.74 60.33
CA LYS A 378 22.64 4.04 59.60
C LYS A 378 24.04 4.57 59.34
N ARG A 379 25.15 3.88 59.66
CA ARG A 379 26.47 4.53 59.54
C ARG A 379 27.65 3.83 58.89
N HIS A 380 27.66 2.52 58.60
CA HIS A 380 28.78 1.95 57.84
C HIS A 380 28.33 0.86 56.85
N ARG A 381 28.42 1.18 55.54
CA ARG A 381 28.24 0.25 54.41
C ARG A 381 29.49 -0.62 54.18
N ARG A 382 29.89 -1.43 55.16
CA ARG A 382 30.90 -2.48 54.95
C ARG A 382 30.52 -3.71 55.77
N HIS A 383 30.13 -4.76 55.05
CA HIS A 383 30.15 -6.19 55.41
C HIS A 383 29.79 -6.60 56.86
N ARG A 384 28.62 -7.24 57.00
CA ARG A 384 28.26 -8.43 57.82
C ARG A 384 26.72 -8.42 58.00
N VAL A 385 25.99 -9.54 58.06
CA VAL A 385 26.22 -10.82 58.77
C VAL A 385 25.95 -12.01 57.85
N GLY A 386 26.71 -13.10 58.06
CA GLY A 386 26.66 -14.32 57.25
C GLY A 386 25.44 -15.14 57.62
N ASP A 387 24.48 -15.18 56.70
CA ASP A 387 23.49 -16.26 56.68
C ASP A 387 24.24 -17.55 56.35
N ASN A 388 23.98 -18.59 57.11
CA ASN A 388 24.60 -19.90 56.93
C ASN A 388 23.76 -20.81 56.03
N ASN A 389 22.62 -20.31 55.56
CA ASN A 389 21.69 -21.03 54.68
C ASN A 389 21.70 -20.43 53.27
N TYR A 390 22.01 -21.26 52.28
CA TYR A 390 22.10 -20.83 50.87
C TYR A 390 21.17 -21.63 49.97
N LEU A 391 20.52 -20.98 49.02
CA LEU A 391 19.59 -21.64 48.11
C LEU A 391 20.34 -22.47 47.06
N VAL A 392 19.86 -23.69 46.84
CA VAL A 392 20.48 -24.69 45.96
C VAL A 392 19.45 -25.22 44.98
N LEU A 393 19.84 -25.37 43.71
CA LEU A 393 19.02 -26.05 42.71
C LEU A 393 19.74 -27.25 42.11
N ARG A 394 19.00 -28.36 42.03
CA ARG A 394 19.43 -29.60 41.38
C ARG A 394 18.40 -30.11 40.38
N ASN A 395 18.89 -30.80 39.36
CA ASN A 395 18.08 -31.46 38.33
C ASN A 395 18.55 -32.91 38.22
N GLU A 396 17.62 -33.87 38.10
CA GLU A 396 17.94 -35.29 37.94
C GLU A 396 18.83 -35.58 36.72
N ARG A 397 18.71 -34.80 35.63
CA ARG A 397 19.42 -35.05 34.37
C ARG A 397 20.81 -34.39 34.27
N TYR A 398 20.97 -33.21 34.86
CA TYR A 398 22.21 -32.42 34.78
C TYR A 398 22.99 -32.43 36.10
N GLY A 399 22.43 -33.03 37.15
CA GLY A 399 22.95 -33.00 38.51
C GLY A 399 22.83 -31.60 39.11
N ASN A 400 23.87 -30.80 38.88
CA ASN A 400 24.16 -29.57 39.58
C ASN A 400 23.75 -28.34 38.76
N ILE A 401 22.82 -27.51 39.27
CA ILE A 401 22.38 -26.27 38.58
C ILE A 401 22.97 -25.03 39.25
N LEU A 402 22.80 -24.92 40.58
CA LEU A 402 23.17 -23.73 41.35
C LEU A 402 23.60 -24.13 42.76
N ASN A 403 24.70 -23.54 43.22
CA ASN A 403 25.26 -23.65 44.57
C ASN A 403 25.48 -25.10 45.05
N THR A 404 26.08 -25.91 44.20
CA THR A 404 26.37 -27.33 44.46
C THR A 404 27.84 -27.55 44.80
N ASP A 405 28.17 -28.75 45.30
CA ASP A 405 29.55 -29.14 45.64
C ASP A 405 30.22 -28.16 46.63
N PHE A 406 29.44 -27.66 47.59
CA PHE A 406 29.81 -26.63 48.58
C PHE A 406 30.34 -25.31 47.97
N TYR A 407 30.13 -25.08 46.67
CA TYR A 407 30.45 -23.82 46.00
C TYR A 407 29.26 -22.88 46.03
N ILE A 408 29.45 -21.63 46.48
CA ILE A 408 28.38 -20.63 46.61
C ILE A 408 28.67 -19.43 45.71
N SER A 409 27.73 -19.06 44.84
CA SER A 409 27.86 -17.86 44.01
C SER A 409 27.53 -16.59 44.80
N ALA A 410 28.53 -15.74 45.01
CA ALA A 410 28.37 -14.53 45.82
C ALA A 410 27.58 -13.40 45.15
N HIS A 411 27.43 -13.41 43.82
CA HIS A 411 26.86 -12.32 43.04
C HIS A 411 25.71 -12.78 42.15
N SER A 412 24.89 -11.82 41.72
CA SER A 412 23.77 -12.12 40.85
C SER A 412 24.24 -12.78 39.55
N THR A 413 23.65 -13.92 39.25
CA THR A 413 24.06 -14.79 38.14
C THR A 413 22.82 -15.21 37.35
N ASN A 414 22.91 -15.17 36.02
CA ASN A 414 21.91 -15.75 35.13
C ASN A 414 22.38 -17.12 34.66
N ILE A 415 21.56 -18.15 34.85
CA ILE A 415 21.88 -19.54 34.53
C ILE A 415 21.12 -19.96 33.27
N PHE A 416 21.86 -20.40 32.24
CA PHE A 416 21.31 -20.68 30.91
C PHE A 416 21.40 -22.16 30.49
N HIS A 417 21.76 -23.07 31.41
CA HIS A 417 22.01 -24.49 31.10
C HIS A 417 20.74 -25.29 30.72
N ILE A 418 19.54 -24.77 30.98
CA ILE A 418 18.28 -25.48 30.72
C ILE A 418 17.49 -24.79 29.62
N ALA A 419 17.33 -25.50 28.50
CA ALA A 419 16.65 -24.99 27.31
C ALA A 419 15.22 -24.55 27.61
N GLY A 420 14.93 -23.27 27.34
CA GLY A 420 13.60 -22.68 27.51
C GLY A 420 13.30 -22.07 28.88
N LEU A 421 14.24 -22.13 29.83
CA LEU A 421 14.14 -21.47 31.14
C LEU A 421 15.12 -20.30 31.24
N ARG A 422 14.73 -19.25 31.97
CA ARG A 422 15.63 -18.20 32.43
C ARG A 422 15.64 -18.23 33.96
N ILE A 423 16.75 -18.67 34.53
CA ILE A 423 16.95 -18.75 35.98
C ILE A 423 17.85 -17.58 36.38
N THR A 424 17.34 -16.72 37.25
CA THR A 424 18.08 -15.60 37.84
C THR A 424 18.30 -15.91 39.31
N TYR A 425 19.55 -15.88 39.75
CA TYR A 425 19.92 -15.96 41.15
C TYR A 425 20.44 -14.61 41.63
N SER A 426 20.07 -14.19 42.83
CA SER A 426 20.48 -12.92 43.43
C SER A 426 21.95 -12.88 43.85
N GLY A 427 22.54 -14.05 44.14
CA GLY A 427 23.81 -14.16 44.84
C GLY A 427 23.60 -14.22 46.36
N SER A 428 24.50 -14.92 47.05
CA SER A 428 24.43 -15.13 48.51
C SER A 428 24.66 -13.88 49.35
N ARG A 429 25.15 -12.78 48.75
CA ARG A 429 25.32 -11.48 49.42
C ARG A 429 24.07 -10.60 49.35
N SER A 430 23.02 -11.05 48.66
CA SER A 430 21.77 -10.32 48.54
C SER A 430 20.85 -10.66 49.70
N TYR A 431 20.15 -9.66 50.24
CA TYR A 431 19.09 -9.85 51.22
C TYR A 431 17.76 -9.26 50.71
N PRO A 432 16.68 -10.06 50.58
CA PRO A 432 16.66 -11.52 50.71
C PRO A 432 17.47 -12.22 49.59
N GLU A 433 17.90 -13.45 49.86
CA GLU A 433 18.43 -14.33 48.83
C GLU A 433 17.26 -14.89 48.01
N TYR A 434 17.30 -14.80 46.69
CA TYR A 434 16.20 -15.26 45.86
C TYR A 434 16.62 -15.93 44.55
N ILE A 435 15.75 -16.81 44.09
CA ILE A 435 15.81 -17.42 42.77
C ILE A 435 14.50 -17.16 42.03
N GLU A 436 14.61 -16.69 40.79
CA GLU A 436 13.48 -16.50 39.87
C GLU A 436 13.66 -17.40 38.65
N ILE A 437 12.69 -18.28 38.39
CA ILE A 437 12.66 -19.18 37.24
C ILE A 437 11.50 -18.78 36.33
N GLU A 438 11.85 -18.19 35.19
CA GLU A 438 10.93 -17.80 34.13
C GLU A 438 10.87 -18.88 33.04
N GLY A 439 9.66 -19.23 32.61
CA GLY A 439 9.38 -20.32 31.68
C GLY A 439 8.64 -21.50 32.33
N LYS A 440 8.18 -22.46 31.50
CA LYS A 440 7.45 -23.65 31.96
C LYS A 440 8.41 -24.82 32.10
N LEU A 441 8.48 -25.40 33.30
CA LEU A 441 9.32 -26.57 33.57
C LEU A 441 8.90 -27.75 32.68
N THR A 442 9.87 -28.37 32.01
CA THR A 442 9.71 -29.62 31.27
C THR A 442 10.25 -30.83 32.04
N GLN A 443 11.03 -30.58 33.08
CA GLN A 443 11.70 -31.56 33.93
C GLN A 443 11.53 -31.15 35.39
N LYS A 444 11.73 -32.10 36.31
CA LYS A 444 11.70 -31.83 37.75
C LYS A 444 12.93 -31.00 38.15
N ILE A 445 12.72 -30.01 39.01
CA ILE A 445 13.80 -29.25 39.65
C ILE A 445 13.63 -29.37 41.15
N ARG A 446 14.67 -29.81 41.84
CA ARG A 446 14.70 -29.92 43.30
C ARG A 446 15.29 -28.64 43.89
N LEU A 447 14.58 -28.08 44.85
CA LEU A 447 15.04 -26.98 45.70
C LEU A 447 15.59 -27.58 46.99
N GLN A 448 16.83 -27.23 47.30
CA GLN A 448 17.49 -27.55 48.56
C GLN A 448 17.99 -26.26 49.21
N VAL A 449 18.32 -26.35 50.49
CA VAL A 449 19.07 -25.31 51.20
C VAL A 449 20.35 -25.94 51.74
N LEU A 450 21.48 -25.30 51.50
CA LEU A 450 22.78 -25.68 52.06
C LEU A 450 22.97 -24.91 53.35
N SER A 451 23.05 -25.62 54.47
CA SER A 451 23.24 -25.07 55.82
C SER A 451 24.66 -25.37 56.28
N VAL A 452 25.48 -24.33 56.50
CA VAL A 452 26.91 -24.43 56.80
C VAL A 452 27.28 -23.61 58.03
N GLU A 453 27.74 -24.27 59.10
CA GLU A 453 28.02 -23.65 60.41
C GLU A 453 26.76 -23.02 61.07
N LYS A 454 26.75 -22.85 62.41
CA LYS A 454 25.61 -22.36 63.22
C LYS A 454 24.22 -22.64 62.61
N ILE A 455 23.76 -23.87 62.81
CA ILE A 455 22.54 -24.41 62.20
C ILE A 455 21.33 -23.60 62.69
N GLU A 456 20.83 -22.72 61.81
CA GLU A 456 19.61 -21.95 62.02
C GLU A 456 18.56 -22.35 61.00
N ASP A 457 17.32 -22.50 61.45
CA ASP A 457 16.21 -22.88 60.61
C ASP A 457 15.87 -21.74 59.63
N PRO A 458 16.04 -21.93 58.31
CA PRO A 458 15.79 -20.87 57.36
C PRO A 458 14.29 -20.75 57.07
N LYS A 459 13.82 -19.52 56.90
CA LYS A 459 12.47 -19.24 56.40
C LYS A 459 12.53 -19.10 54.89
N ILE A 460 12.08 -20.14 54.19
CA ILE A 460 12.05 -20.17 52.73
C ILE A 460 10.61 -20.03 52.26
N THR A 461 10.31 -18.98 51.52
CA THR A 461 9.02 -18.80 50.87
C THR A 461 9.17 -19.06 49.38
N TYR A 462 8.18 -19.72 48.79
CA TYR A 462 8.19 -19.95 47.36
C TYR A 462 6.79 -19.88 46.79
N SER A 463 6.71 -19.36 45.57
CA SER A 463 5.48 -19.23 44.82
C SER A 463 5.66 -19.73 43.41
N TYR A 464 4.61 -20.33 42.85
CA TYR A 464 4.63 -20.87 41.50
C TYR A 464 3.22 -20.93 40.91
N LEU A 465 3.16 -20.99 39.58
CA LEU A 465 1.95 -21.30 38.84
C LEU A 465 1.94 -22.78 38.46
N GLN A 466 0.91 -23.49 38.90
CA GLN A 466 0.65 -24.87 38.49
C GLN A 466 -0.39 -24.88 37.37
N HIS A 467 0.00 -25.27 36.16
CA HIS A 467 -0.92 -25.38 35.03
C HIS A 467 -1.85 -26.60 35.22
N VAL A 468 -3.15 -26.39 35.10
CA VAL A 468 -4.14 -27.48 35.21
C VAL A 468 -4.09 -28.30 33.94
N VAL A 469 -3.66 -29.56 34.02
CA VAL A 469 -3.69 -30.50 32.90
C VAL A 469 -5.13 -30.96 32.72
N ARG A 470 -5.92 -30.22 31.93
CA ARG A 470 -7.20 -30.74 31.42
C ARG A 470 -6.90 -31.74 30.29
N PRO A 471 -7.70 -32.81 30.14
CA PRO A 471 -7.62 -33.69 28.97
C PRO A 471 -7.69 -32.88 27.67
N ASP A 472 -6.99 -33.33 26.63
CA ASP A 472 -7.01 -32.65 25.34
C ASP A 472 -8.43 -32.67 24.77
N THR A 473 -9.10 -31.52 24.83
CA THR A 473 -10.37 -31.26 24.15
C THR A 473 -10.10 -30.82 22.72
N PHE A 474 -10.88 -31.33 21.78
CA PHE A 474 -10.76 -31.03 20.35
C PHE A 474 -12.03 -30.36 19.88
N VAL A 475 -11.88 -29.21 19.23
CA VAL A 475 -13.00 -28.39 18.78
C VAL A 475 -12.87 -28.05 17.31
N TRP A 476 -14.01 -27.94 16.64
CA TRP A 476 -14.07 -27.41 15.29
C TRP A 476 -13.82 -25.91 15.30
N ASP A 477 -12.76 -25.48 14.61
CA ASP A 477 -12.49 -24.06 14.40
C ASP A 477 -13.00 -23.62 13.04
N ASN A 478 -13.78 -22.54 13.05
CA ASN A 478 -14.26 -21.86 11.87
C ASN A 478 -13.24 -20.88 11.29
N ARG A 479 -12.03 -20.76 11.86
CA ARG A 479 -10.99 -19.83 11.39
C ARG A 479 -10.09 -20.34 10.28
N GLY A 480 -10.33 -21.53 9.75
CA GLY A 480 -9.56 -22.05 8.62
C GLY A 480 -9.65 -21.18 7.35
N SER A 481 -8.82 -21.52 6.37
CA SER A 481 -8.70 -20.77 5.12
C SER A 481 -10.00 -20.80 4.33
N TRP A 482 -10.30 -19.69 3.66
CA TRP A 482 -11.38 -19.62 2.68
C TRP A 482 -11.06 -20.45 1.45
N SER A 483 -12.06 -21.12 0.89
CA SER A 483 -11.98 -21.71 -0.44
C SER A 483 -11.76 -20.63 -1.50
N ARG A 484 -11.37 -21.04 -2.70
CA ARG A 484 -11.49 -20.17 -3.88
C ARG A 484 -12.95 -19.75 -4.04
N CYS A 485 -13.15 -18.56 -4.62
CA CYS A 485 -14.49 -18.07 -4.93
C CYS A 485 -15.11 -19.00 -5.98
N SER A 486 -16.40 -19.32 -5.82
CA SER A 486 -17.11 -20.22 -6.74
C SER A 486 -17.20 -19.65 -8.15
N GLU A 487 -17.28 -18.33 -8.27
CA GLU A 487 -17.46 -17.61 -9.54
C GLU A 487 -16.55 -16.38 -9.59
N GLU A 488 -16.19 -15.95 -10.80
CA GLU A 488 -15.35 -14.76 -11.01
C GLU A 488 -16.01 -13.43 -10.65
N CYS A 489 -17.35 -13.39 -10.62
CA CYS A 489 -18.17 -12.27 -10.17
C CYS A 489 -19.40 -12.81 -9.46
N GLN A 490 -19.84 -12.15 -8.39
CA GLN A 490 -21.03 -12.54 -7.60
C GLN A 490 -21.00 -14.01 -7.15
N GLY A 491 -19.82 -14.49 -6.73
CA GLY A 491 -19.65 -15.85 -6.24
C GLY A 491 -19.82 -15.94 -4.72
N TRP A 492 -19.69 -17.16 -4.21
CA TRP A 492 -19.58 -17.42 -2.78
C TRP A 492 -18.34 -18.24 -2.49
N ARG A 493 -17.81 -18.12 -1.28
CA ARG A 493 -16.70 -18.94 -0.79
C ARG A 493 -17.06 -19.56 0.55
N LYS A 494 -16.53 -20.75 0.80
CA LYS A 494 -16.75 -21.53 2.03
C LYS A 494 -15.51 -21.48 2.90
N ARG A 495 -15.70 -21.35 4.21
CA ARG A 495 -14.60 -21.38 5.17
C ARG A 495 -14.31 -22.83 5.58
N LYS A 496 -13.08 -23.30 5.39
CA LYS A 496 -12.72 -24.66 5.77
C LYS A 496 -12.72 -24.80 7.30
N LEU A 497 -13.52 -25.72 7.82
CA LEU A 497 -13.49 -26.11 9.23
C LEU A 497 -12.24 -26.95 9.48
N VAL A 498 -11.47 -26.59 10.52
CA VAL A 498 -10.27 -27.32 10.92
C VAL A 498 -10.47 -27.87 12.32
N CYS A 499 -10.14 -29.14 12.52
CA CYS A 499 -10.11 -29.71 13.85
C CYS A 499 -8.86 -29.21 14.56
N LYS A 500 -9.03 -28.55 15.70
CA LYS A 500 -7.91 -28.09 16.52
C LYS A 500 -8.01 -28.60 17.93
N ARG A 501 -6.85 -28.84 18.53
CA ARG A 501 -6.75 -29.04 19.97
C ARG A 501 -6.92 -27.70 20.69
N GLU A 502 -7.79 -27.65 21.68
CA GLU A 502 -8.21 -26.42 22.35
C GLU A 502 -7.05 -25.73 23.08
N ARG A 503 -6.16 -26.50 23.72
CA ARG A 503 -5.09 -25.97 24.59
C ARG A 503 -4.01 -25.16 23.87
N ASP A 504 -3.65 -25.54 22.64
CA ASP A 504 -2.52 -24.97 21.91
C ASP A 504 -2.87 -24.57 20.47
N GLY A 505 -4.14 -24.73 20.08
CA GLY A 505 -4.60 -24.43 18.74
C GLY A 505 -3.97 -25.29 17.66
N LEU A 506 -3.32 -26.41 18.02
CA LEU A 506 -2.68 -27.29 17.06
C LEU A 506 -3.76 -27.90 16.17
N VAL A 507 -3.63 -27.68 14.86
CA VAL A 507 -4.48 -28.34 13.87
C VAL A 507 -4.09 -29.81 13.85
N VAL A 508 -5.07 -30.67 14.11
CA VAL A 508 -4.90 -32.12 14.19
C VAL A 508 -5.74 -32.80 13.11
N SER A 509 -5.63 -34.13 13.03
CA SER A 509 -6.47 -34.91 12.13
C SER A 509 -7.94 -34.68 12.42
N VAL A 510 -8.74 -34.78 11.37
CA VAL A 510 -10.19 -34.53 11.37
C VAL A 510 -10.92 -35.52 12.28
N GLU A 511 -10.38 -36.74 12.46
CA GLU A 511 -10.98 -37.77 13.32
C GLU A 511 -10.94 -37.43 14.81
N LYS A 512 -10.07 -36.50 15.24
CA LYS A 512 -9.95 -36.11 16.65
C LYS A 512 -11.11 -35.24 17.13
N CYS A 513 -11.84 -34.60 16.21
CA CYS A 513 -13.03 -33.81 16.53
C CYS A 513 -14.29 -34.62 16.29
N ASP A 514 -15.24 -34.48 17.19
CA ASP A 514 -16.57 -35.07 17.09
C ASP A 514 -17.30 -34.57 15.84
N GLN A 515 -17.60 -35.49 14.90
CA GLN A 515 -18.26 -35.14 13.64
C GLN A 515 -19.71 -34.70 13.83
N ASN A 516 -20.38 -35.11 14.92
CA ASN A 516 -21.76 -34.74 15.20
C ASN A 516 -21.87 -33.25 15.58
N ASN A 517 -20.80 -32.68 16.15
CA ASN A 517 -20.70 -31.27 16.51
C ASN A 517 -20.06 -30.40 15.43
N LYS A 518 -20.02 -30.88 14.19
CA LYS A 518 -19.47 -30.14 13.05
C LYS A 518 -20.43 -29.02 12.66
N SER A 519 -20.12 -27.80 13.12
CA SER A 519 -20.87 -26.60 12.78
C SER A 519 -20.99 -26.41 11.26
N GLU A 520 -22.04 -25.72 10.81
CA GLU A 520 -22.24 -25.48 9.38
C GLU A 520 -21.09 -24.68 8.77
N THR A 521 -20.77 -25.01 7.52
CA THR A 521 -19.68 -24.35 6.79
C THR A 521 -20.07 -22.91 6.48
N ILE A 522 -19.42 -21.95 7.15
CA ILE A 522 -19.65 -20.52 6.94
C ILE A 522 -19.42 -20.16 5.47
N ARG A 523 -20.41 -19.52 4.86
CA ARG A 523 -20.34 -18.99 3.49
C ARG A 523 -20.34 -17.47 3.53
N GLU A 524 -19.59 -16.86 2.62
CA GLU A 524 -19.70 -15.43 2.38
C GLU A 524 -19.62 -15.13 0.88
N ASN A 525 -20.19 -14.00 0.49
CA ASN A 525 -20.15 -13.52 -0.88
C ASN A 525 -18.74 -13.03 -1.21
N CYS A 526 -18.26 -13.36 -2.40
CA CYS A 526 -16.98 -12.93 -2.93
C CYS A 526 -17.13 -12.40 -4.35
N ASN A 527 -16.17 -11.59 -4.78
CA ASN A 527 -16.21 -10.92 -6.08
C ASN A 527 -17.51 -10.09 -6.29
N THR A 528 -18.00 -9.44 -5.23
CA THR A 528 -19.26 -8.66 -5.22
C THR A 528 -19.16 -7.33 -5.95
N LEU A 529 -17.96 -6.87 -6.28
CA LEU A 529 -17.71 -5.58 -6.94
C LEU A 529 -17.66 -5.67 -8.46
N CYS A 530 -18.05 -6.82 -9.03
CA CYS A 530 -18.18 -6.98 -10.47
C CYS A 530 -19.43 -7.77 -10.83
N LEU A 531 -19.93 -7.56 -12.05
CA LEU A 531 -21.02 -8.34 -12.64
C LEU A 531 -20.77 -8.52 -14.13
N PHE A 532 -21.18 -9.66 -14.67
CA PHE A 532 -21.19 -9.87 -16.11
C PHE A 532 -22.44 -9.22 -16.70
N LYS A 533 -22.29 -8.49 -17.81
CA LYS A 533 -23.43 -7.92 -18.55
C LYS A 533 -23.15 -7.89 -20.04
N TRP A 534 -24.21 -7.88 -20.84
CA TRP A 534 -24.10 -7.64 -22.27
C TRP A 534 -24.06 -6.14 -22.55
N MET A 535 -23.09 -5.73 -23.37
CA MET A 535 -22.92 -4.34 -23.78
C MET A 535 -23.01 -4.23 -25.31
N LYS A 536 -23.81 -3.26 -25.78
CA LYS A 536 -23.93 -2.93 -27.21
C LYS A 536 -22.62 -2.28 -27.68
N THR A 537 -21.96 -2.87 -28.67
CA THR A 537 -20.67 -2.38 -29.18
C THR A 537 -20.80 -1.58 -30.46
N SER A 538 -21.60 -2.06 -31.41
CA SER A 538 -21.77 -1.40 -32.71
C SER A 538 -23.11 -1.78 -33.33
N LYS A 539 -23.52 -1.00 -34.33
CA LYS A 539 -24.77 -1.18 -35.08
C LYS A 539 -24.42 -1.35 -36.56
N GLY A 540 -25.09 -2.28 -37.24
CA GLY A 540 -25.02 -2.42 -38.69
C GLY A 540 -25.83 -1.33 -39.41
N ALA A 541 -25.67 -1.23 -40.73
CA ALA A 541 -26.48 -0.33 -41.55
C ALA A 541 -27.98 -0.74 -41.50
N CYS A 542 -28.87 0.25 -41.62
CA CYS A 542 -30.30 0.01 -41.72
C CYS A 542 -30.63 -0.66 -43.05
N GLN A 543 -31.41 -1.75 -43.02
CA GLN A 543 -31.85 -2.46 -44.21
C GLN A 543 -33.39 -2.59 -44.22
N PRO A 544 -34.07 -2.14 -45.30
CA PRO A 544 -33.52 -1.42 -46.46
C PRO A 544 -32.97 -0.03 -46.05
N GLY A 545 -31.98 0.49 -46.79
CA GLY A 545 -31.33 1.78 -46.50
C GLY A 545 -32.21 3.02 -46.72
N CYS A 546 -33.47 2.83 -47.08
CA CYS A 546 -34.46 3.87 -47.29
C CYS A 546 -35.80 3.45 -46.67
N GLY A 547 -36.36 4.29 -45.80
CA GLY A 547 -37.63 4.03 -45.10
C GLY A 547 -37.48 3.10 -43.88
N PRO A 548 -38.60 2.56 -43.36
CA PRO A 548 -38.58 1.71 -42.17
C PRO A 548 -37.89 0.38 -42.47
N GLY A 549 -36.92 0.03 -41.63
CA GLY A 549 -36.11 -1.17 -41.78
C GLY A 549 -35.61 -1.72 -40.45
N THR A 550 -34.73 -2.71 -40.52
CA THR A 550 -34.06 -3.30 -39.36
C THR A 550 -32.54 -3.15 -39.48
N GLN A 551 -31.89 -2.95 -38.33
CA GLN A 551 -30.44 -2.89 -38.21
C GLN A 551 -29.97 -3.95 -37.22
N LYS A 552 -28.85 -4.61 -37.53
CA LYS A 552 -28.21 -5.58 -36.62
C LYS A 552 -27.50 -4.85 -35.48
N ILE A 553 -27.67 -5.34 -34.25
CA ILE A 553 -27.00 -4.86 -33.05
C ILE A 553 -25.97 -5.89 -32.61
N TYR A 554 -24.70 -5.48 -32.56
CA TYR A 554 -23.62 -6.32 -32.08
C TYR A 554 -23.45 -6.11 -30.56
N ASN A 555 -23.60 -7.20 -29.82
CA ASN A 555 -23.46 -7.24 -28.37
C ASN A 555 -22.22 -8.05 -27.99
N ARG A 556 -21.42 -7.57 -27.03
CA ARG A 556 -20.31 -8.33 -26.42
C ARG A 556 -20.54 -8.53 -24.93
N CYS A 557 -20.10 -9.68 -24.43
CA CYS A 557 -20.06 -9.92 -23.01
C CYS A 557 -18.97 -9.05 -22.38
N VAL A 558 -19.29 -8.37 -21.27
CA VAL A 558 -18.33 -7.58 -20.52
C VAL A 558 -18.41 -7.87 -19.03
N LYS A 559 -17.25 -7.89 -18.37
CA LYS A 559 -17.11 -7.83 -16.92
C LYS A 559 -17.15 -6.37 -16.50
N HIS A 560 -18.24 -5.98 -15.86
CA HIS A 560 -18.47 -4.63 -15.39
C HIS A 560 -18.05 -4.50 -13.93
N TYR A 561 -17.19 -3.54 -13.62
CA TYR A 561 -16.76 -3.24 -12.26
C TYR A 561 -17.64 -2.15 -11.67
N ILE A 562 -18.36 -2.47 -10.60
CA ILE A 562 -19.39 -1.60 -10.00
C ILE A 562 -18.79 -0.30 -9.47
N THR A 563 -17.59 -0.38 -8.87
CA THR A 563 -16.93 0.77 -8.23
C THR A 563 -16.22 1.71 -9.19
N SER A 564 -15.73 1.20 -10.33
CA SER A 564 -14.97 2.00 -11.31
C SER A 564 -15.77 2.34 -12.55
N GLY A 565 -16.92 1.69 -12.77
CA GLY A 565 -17.70 1.80 -14.01
C GLY A 565 -17.04 1.14 -15.23
N ALA A 566 -15.83 0.58 -15.08
CA ALA A 566 -15.05 0.00 -16.17
C ALA A 566 -15.71 -1.28 -16.72
N ASN A 567 -15.57 -1.50 -18.03
CA ASN A 567 -16.07 -2.68 -18.72
C ASN A 567 -14.90 -3.37 -19.43
N LEU A 568 -14.67 -4.64 -19.12
CA LEU A 568 -13.66 -5.46 -19.79
C LEU A 568 -14.35 -6.51 -20.67
N VAL A 569 -14.03 -6.56 -21.96
CA VAL A 569 -14.60 -7.55 -22.89
C VAL A 569 -14.18 -8.95 -22.47
N GLN A 570 -15.15 -9.87 -22.43
CA GLN A 570 -14.96 -11.26 -22.03
C GLN A 570 -15.51 -12.22 -23.10
N PRO A 571 -15.05 -13.48 -23.09
CA PRO A 571 -15.70 -14.56 -23.83
C PRO A 571 -17.21 -14.65 -23.57
N ASN A 572 -17.99 -15.02 -24.58
CA ASN A 572 -19.45 -15.11 -24.46
C ASN A 572 -19.93 -16.10 -23.37
N LYS A 573 -19.13 -17.12 -23.05
CA LYS A 573 -19.43 -18.11 -22.00
C LYS A 573 -19.62 -17.51 -20.61
N ASP A 574 -19.00 -16.36 -20.34
CA ASP A 574 -19.02 -15.73 -19.01
C ASP A 574 -20.31 -14.94 -18.76
N CYS A 575 -21.05 -14.59 -19.82
CA CYS A 575 -22.39 -14.00 -19.73
C CYS A 575 -23.52 -15.02 -19.94
N LYS A 576 -23.25 -16.34 -19.85
CA LYS A 576 -24.25 -17.40 -20.12
C LYS A 576 -25.51 -17.29 -19.24
N LEU A 577 -25.34 -16.84 -18.00
CA LEU A 577 -26.43 -16.68 -17.01
C LEU A 577 -27.18 -15.35 -17.16
N VAL A 578 -26.74 -14.47 -18.08
CA VAL A 578 -27.30 -13.14 -18.28
C VAL A 578 -27.97 -13.09 -19.65
N THR A 579 -29.25 -12.72 -19.67
CA THR A 579 -30.06 -12.66 -20.89
C THR A 579 -29.41 -11.75 -21.94
N LYS A 580 -29.14 -12.31 -23.12
CA LYS A 580 -28.54 -11.57 -24.23
C LYS A 580 -29.57 -10.62 -24.86
N PRO A 581 -29.24 -9.33 -25.05
CA PRO A 581 -30.12 -8.39 -25.73
C PRO A 581 -30.42 -8.82 -27.18
N PRO A 582 -31.55 -8.37 -27.75
CA PRO A 582 -31.89 -8.60 -29.15
C PRO A 582 -30.77 -8.17 -30.08
N SER A 583 -30.51 -8.99 -31.11
CA SER A 583 -29.47 -8.74 -32.12
C SER A 583 -29.99 -7.92 -33.30
N GLU A 584 -31.25 -7.49 -33.27
CA GLU A 584 -31.91 -6.68 -34.30
C GLU A 584 -32.77 -5.59 -33.64
N GLN A 585 -32.82 -4.42 -34.28
CA GLN A 585 -33.61 -3.27 -33.82
C GLN A 585 -34.21 -2.55 -35.04
N SER A 586 -35.39 -1.95 -34.91
CA SER A 586 -35.97 -1.08 -35.94
C SER A 586 -35.12 0.18 -36.18
N CYS A 587 -35.13 0.67 -37.41
CA CYS A 587 -34.43 1.88 -37.86
C CYS A 587 -35.17 2.53 -39.03
N GLU A 588 -34.86 3.81 -39.29
CA GLU A 588 -35.34 4.55 -40.46
C GLU A 588 -34.13 4.91 -41.35
N GLY A 589 -34.13 4.46 -42.61
CA GLY A 589 -33.08 4.76 -43.58
C GLY A 589 -33.27 6.11 -44.27
N THR A 590 -32.16 6.82 -44.56
CA THR A 590 -32.15 8.23 -45.00
C THR A 590 -32.45 8.45 -46.50
N CYS A 591 -32.56 7.38 -47.31
CA CYS A 591 -32.87 7.46 -48.75
C CYS A 591 -31.86 8.24 -49.61
N ASP A 592 -30.68 8.57 -49.10
CA ASP A 592 -29.65 9.34 -49.83
C ASP A 592 -29.04 8.62 -51.04
N ASN A 593 -29.18 7.29 -51.06
CA ASN A 593 -28.54 6.39 -52.01
C ASN A 593 -29.44 5.97 -53.18
N VAL A 594 -30.64 6.52 -53.31
CA VAL A 594 -31.59 6.17 -54.39
C VAL A 594 -32.11 7.43 -55.07
N LEU A 595 -32.47 7.35 -56.35
CA LEU A 595 -33.05 8.48 -57.10
C LEU A 595 -33.95 8.02 -58.25
N TRP A 596 -34.88 8.90 -58.65
CA TRP A 596 -35.71 8.70 -59.84
C TRP A 596 -34.95 9.10 -61.12
N VAL A 597 -34.80 8.16 -62.05
CA VAL A 597 -34.30 8.42 -63.42
C VAL A 597 -35.47 8.46 -64.40
N TYR A 598 -35.38 9.37 -65.37
CA TYR A 598 -36.41 9.63 -66.35
C TYR A 598 -35.86 9.37 -67.76
N SER A 599 -36.60 8.65 -68.59
CA SER A 599 -36.26 8.49 -70.02
C SER A 599 -36.51 9.79 -70.80
N ARG A 600 -36.12 9.79 -72.08
CA ARG A 600 -36.60 10.78 -73.05
C ARG A 600 -38.13 10.72 -73.18
N TRP A 601 -38.74 11.84 -73.52
CA TRP A 601 -40.17 11.94 -73.81
C TRP A 601 -40.51 11.21 -75.10
N SER A 602 -41.67 10.55 -75.12
CA SER A 602 -42.24 9.95 -76.34
C SER A 602 -42.60 11.03 -77.36
N GLU A 603 -42.88 10.61 -78.59
CA GLU A 603 -43.58 11.46 -79.55
C GLU A 603 -44.94 11.89 -79.01
N CYS A 604 -45.42 13.03 -79.51
CA CYS A 604 -46.68 13.60 -79.07
C CYS A 604 -47.84 12.76 -79.64
N SER A 605 -48.80 12.40 -78.79
CA SER A 605 -49.93 11.56 -79.19
C SER A 605 -50.84 12.17 -80.27
N LYS A 606 -50.72 13.48 -80.53
CA LYS A 606 -51.39 14.17 -81.63
C LYS A 606 -50.43 15.16 -82.27
N SER A 607 -50.49 15.31 -83.59
CA SER A 607 -49.71 16.32 -84.31
C SER A 607 -50.22 17.75 -84.07
N CYS A 608 -51.49 17.93 -83.66
CA CYS A 608 -52.13 19.22 -83.39
C CYS A 608 -53.43 19.05 -82.57
N ASN A 609 -54.06 20.15 -82.13
CA ASN A 609 -55.24 20.21 -81.24
C ASN A 609 -55.01 19.60 -79.82
N GLY A 610 -53.78 19.62 -79.32
CA GLY A 610 -53.44 19.17 -77.96
C GLY A 610 -53.30 17.66 -77.84
N GLY A 611 -52.05 17.22 -77.65
CA GLY A 611 -51.66 15.83 -77.37
C GLY A 611 -50.90 15.70 -76.06
N VAL A 612 -50.45 14.48 -75.77
CA VAL A 612 -49.71 14.13 -74.55
C VAL A 612 -48.43 13.38 -74.90
N GLN A 613 -47.31 13.76 -74.28
CA GLN A 613 -46.07 12.97 -74.25
C GLN A 613 -45.95 12.23 -72.93
N ARG A 614 -45.42 11.01 -72.96
CA ARG A 614 -45.13 10.18 -71.79
C ARG A 614 -43.64 9.86 -71.72
N ARG A 615 -43.11 9.61 -70.53
CA ARG A 615 -41.74 9.11 -70.34
C ARG A 615 -41.70 8.02 -69.28
N ARG A 616 -40.80 7.05 -69.43
CA ARG A 616 -40.56 6.00 -68.44
C ARG A 616 -39.86 6.60 -67.22
N VAL A 617 -40.28 6.21 -66.02
CA VAL A 617 -39.67 6.63 -64.76
C VAL A 617 -39.28 5.40 -63.96
N THR A 618 -38.00 5.28 -63.64
CA THR A 618 -37.43 4.13 -62.94
C THR A 618 -36.71 4.58 -61.67
N CYS A 619 -36.89 3.85 -60.57
CA CYS A 619 -36.11 4.05 -59.36
C CYS A 619 -34.77 3.34 -59.56
N VAL A 620 -33.66 4.01 -59.27
CA VAL A 620 -32.33 3.39 -59.36
C VAL A 620 -31.48 3.75 -58.16
N GLU A 621 -30.45 2.94 -57.91
CA GLU A 621 -29.41 3.27 -56.94
C GLU A 621 -28.50 4.39 -57.47
N LYS A 622 -28.09 5.31 -56.58
CA LYS A 622 -27.17 6.42 -56.85
C LYS A 622 -25.72 5.95 -56.78
N ASN A 623 -25.38 4.91 -57.55
CA ASN A 623 -24.01 4.40 -57.67
C ASN A 623 -23.40 4.86 -59.02
N PRO A 624 -22.19 5.44 -59.05
CA PRO A 624 -21.57 5.93 -60.29
C PRO A 624 -21.26 4.84 -61.32
N ASP A 625 -20.99 3.60 -60.90
CA ASP A 625 -20.46 2.57 -61.81
C ASP A 625 -21.53 1.69 -62.48
N VAL A 626 -22.68 1.47 -61.83
CA VAL A 626 -23.82 0.71 -62.39
C VAL A 626 -25.14 1.24 -61.82
N ARG A 627 -26.00 1.80 -62.68
CA ARG A 627 -27.36 2.21 -62.29
C ARG A 627 -28.30 1.02 -62.29
N LYS A 628 -28.38 0.30 -61.17
CA LYS A 628 -29.31 -0.83 -61.01
C LYS A 628 -30.75 -0.34 -60.84
N GLU A 629 -31.69 -0.89 -61.63
CA GLU A 629 -33.13 -0.63 -61.48
C GLU A 629 -33.64 -1.29 -60.19
N LEU A 630 -34.32 -0.50 -59.36
CA LEU A 630 -34.88 -0.90 -58.07
C LEU A 630 -36.42 -0.86 -58.13
N PRO A 631 -37.12 -1.57 -57.22
CA PRO A 631 -38.57 -1.47 -57.11
C PRO A 631 -39.02 -0.01 -56.92
N ALA A 632 -40.11 0.38 -57.58
CA ALA A 632 -40.65 1.74 -57.49
C ALA A 632 -41.01 2.15 -56.04
N SER A 633 -41.31 1.17 -55.18
CA SER A 633 -41.57 1.37 -53.75
C SER A 633 -40.39 1.98 -53.00
N THR A 634 -39.15 1.70 -53.42
CA THR A 634 -37.93 2.15 -52.74
C THR A 634 -37.70 3.66 -52.89
N CYS A 635 -38.20 4.29 -53.95
CA CYS A 635 -38.08 5.74 -54.17
C CYS A 635 -39.37 6.51 -53.81
N LEU A 636 -40.38 5.88 -53.20
CA LEU A 636 -41.67 6.54 -52.89
C LEU A 636 -41.53 7.77 -51.98
N ARG A 637 -40.53 7.76 -51.09
CA ARG A 637 -40.21 8.87 -50.18
C ARG A 637 -39.45 10.01 -50.88
N ILE A 638 -39.03 9.84 -52.14
CA ILE A 638 -38.40 10.88 -52.97
C ILE A 638 -39.43 11.48 -53.91
N GLN A 639 -39.50 12.81 -53.96
CA GLN A 639 -40.44 13.54 -54.80
C GLN A 639 -40.29 13.17 -56.29
N LYS A 640 -41.35 12.60 -56.87
CA LYS A 640 -41.40 12.17 -58.27
C LYS A 640 -41.90 13.32 -59.16
N ARG A 641 -41.16 13.66 -60.22
CA ARG A 641 -41.58 14.61 -61.24
C ARG A 641 -42.64 13.98 -62.16
N PRO A 642 -43.52 14.78 -62.80
CA PRO A 642 -44.54 14.26 -63.71
C PRO A 642 -43.96 13.39 -64.84
N ALA A 643 -44.59 12.25 -65.09
CA ALA A 643 -44.24 11.31 -66.16
C ALA A 643 -45.01 11.57 -67.47
N VAL A 644 -45.89 12.57 -67.45
CA VAL A 644 -46.84 12.92 -68.51
C VAL A 644 -46.86 14.44 -68.66
N ARG A 645 -46.83 14.96 -69.88
CA ARG A 645 -46.97 16.40 -70.16
C ARG A 645 -47.76 16.67 -71.45
N ALA A 646 -48.39 17.84 -71.54
CA ALA A 646 -49.06 18.28 -72.76
C ALA A 646 -48.07 18.68 -73.86
N CYS A 647 -48.46 18.50 -75.13
CA CYS A 647 -47.68 18.83 -76.32
C CYS A 647 -48.61 19.21 -77.49
N ASN A 648 -48.06 19.86 -78.52
CA ASN A 648 -48.77 20.24 -79.75
C ASN A 648 -50.15 20.88 -79.53
N THR A 649 -50.20 21.89 -78.66
CA THR A 649 -51.42 22.60 -78.28
C THR A 649 -51.96 23.55 -79.36
N LEU A 650 -51.24 23.69 -80.48
CA LEU A 650 -51.63 24.50 -81.63
C LEU A 650 -52.77 23.84 -82.42
N ARG A 651 -53.67 24.64 -83.00
CA ARG A 651 -54.82 24.13 -83.76
C ARG A 651 -54.38 23.45 -85.06
N CYS A 652 -55.05 22.36 -85.44
CA CYS A 652 -54.79 21.69 -86.70
C CYS A 652 -55.16 22.58 -87.90
N PRO A 653 -54.38 22.56 -88.99
CA PRO A 653 -54.78 23.21 -90.24
C PRO A 653 -56.05 22.55 -90.79
N THR A 654 -56.98 23.36 -91.27
CA THR A 654 -58.24 22.92 -91.88
C THR A 654 -58.12 22.89 -93.40
N TRP A 655 -58.52 21.78 -94.02
CA TRP A 655 -58.55 21.67 -95.47
C TRP A 655 -59.65 22.56 -96.05
N ARG A 656 -59.34 23.28 -97.13
CA ARG A 656 -60.32 23.96 -97.98
C ARG A 656 -60.30 23.32 -99.36
N THR A 657 -61.45 22.93 -99.87
CA THR A 657 -61.59 22.37 -101.23
C THR A 657 -61.54 23.50 -102.27
N GLY A 658 -60.64 23.39 -103.25
CA GLY A 658 -60.60 24.24 -104.45
C GLY A 658 -61.15 23.51 -105.67
N ARG A 659 -61.34 24.21 -106.80
CA ARG A 659 -61.69 23.56 -108.07
C ARG A 659 -60.51 22.71 -108.56
N TRP A 660 -60.81 21.51 -109.05
CA TRP A 660 -59.82 20.60 -109.65
C TRP A 660 -59.17 21.25 -110.88
N SER A 661 -57.84 21.34 -110.89
CA SER A 661 -57.03 21.66 -112.09
C SER A 661 -56.11 20.49 -112.38
N ARG A 662 -55.88 20.22 -113.67
CA ARG A 662 -55.07 19.10 -114.15
C ARG A 662 -53.59 19.23 -113.78
#